data_AF-A0A942QT23-F1
#
_entry.id   AF-A0A942QT23-F1
#
_cell.length_a   1.000
_cell.length_b   1.000
_cell.length_c   1.000
_cell.angle_alpha   90.00
_cell.angle_beta   90.00
_cell.angle_gamma   90.00
#
_symmetry.space_group_name_H-M   'P 1'
#
loop_
_entity.id
_entity.type
_entity.pdbx_description
1 polymer ?
#
loop_
_entity_poly.entity_id
_entity_poly.type
_entity_poly.pdbx_seq_one_letter_code
_entity_poly.pdbx_strand_id
1 'polypeptide(L)'
;MISNHDIEQAMTIKLDNDLPTYPQFLEGIRRVPDRGFKLTKAQTETALKNALRYIPEEFHEQMAPEFLQELLTRGRIYGYRYRPDGDLVAKPIYEYIGNCVEGKAFQVMIDNNLCFDIALYPYELVTYGETGKVCQNWMQYRLIKKYLQAMTNEQTLVIESGHPLGLFKSKPEAPRVIITNALMVGMFDNAKDLDIAEQMGVASYGQMTAGGWMYIGPQGIVHGTFNTLLNAGRKILGIPEHEDLKGVLFVTSGLGGMSGAQPKAVEIANGVGIVAEVDYSRIQTRHKQGWVQKVTADKKEAFDIAKEYVDKKEPISIAYHGNIVDLLEYALENNIKIPLLSDQTSCHAVYEGGYCPQGLTFEQRTEMLKSDRQQFVMLVDQTLKRHFEVIKALVESGTYFFDYGNAFMKSIYDAGVNEISKNGIDDKDGFIWPSYVEDILGPELFDFGYGPFRWVCLSGKHEDLIKTDKAAMECIDPDRRGQDRDNYVWIRDAEKNKLVVGTQARILYQDAMGRTKIALKFNDMVRNGEVGPIMLGRDHHDVSGTDSPFRETSNIKDGSNVMADMATQCFAGNAARGMSLVALHNGGGVGIGKSINGGFGMVLDGSERVDAILKTAMPWDVMGGVARRAWARNENSISTSIEYNIENKDTDHITLPFIPKEELIKGLVERAFKK
;
A
#
# COMPACT_ATOMS: atom_id res chain seq x y z
N MET A 1 -1.79 34.39 -32.43
CA MET A 1 -1.29 33.82 -31.15
C MET A 1 -2.42 33.91 -30.16
N ILE A 2 -2.67 32.86 -29.40
CA ILE A 2 -3.66 32.86 -28.31
C ILE A 2 -3.03 33.60 -27.12
N SER A 3 -3.75 34.53 -26.49
CA SER A 3 -3.28 35.26 -25.30
C SER A 3 -3.70 34.56 -24.01
N ASN A 4 -3.06 34.87 -22.87
CA ASN A 4 -3.49 34.37 -21.56
C ASN A 4 -4.89 34.86 -21.19
N HIS A 5 -5.30 36.03 -21.68
CA HIS A 5 -6.67 36.53 -21.52
C HIS A 5 -7.67 35.60 -22.23
N ASP A 6 -7.39 35.18 -23.47
CA ASP A 6 -8.25 34.24 -24.21
C ASP A 6 -8.36 32.89 -23.48
N ILE A 7 -7.25 32.38 -22.95
CA ILE A 7 -7.21 31.14 -22.16
C ILE A 7 -8.04 31.28 -20.89
N GLU A 8 -7.87 32.38 -20.16
CA GLU A 8 -8.58 32.64 -18.92
C GLU A 8 -10.10 32.75 -19.11
N GLN A 9 -10.55 33.41 -20.19
CA GLN A 9 -11.97 33.55 -20.53
C GLN A 9 -12.61 32.24 -20.98
N ALA A 10 -11.81 31.31 -21.53
CA ALA A 10 -12.28 29.99 -21.93
C ALA A 10 -12.49 29.01 -20.75
N MET A 11 -11.95 29.32 -19.56
CA MET A 11 -12.04 28.45 -18.38
C MET A 11 -13.16 28.88 -17.44
N THR A 12 -14.09 27.96 -17.17
CA THR A 12 -15.10 28.11 -16.10
C THR A 12 -14.60 27.57 -14.75
N ILE A 13 -13.65 26.63 -14.77
CA ILE A 13 -13.02 26.06 -13.58
C ILE A 13 -11.55 26.46 -13.62
N LYS A 14 -11.16 27.36 -12.72
CA LYS A 14 -9.79 27.88 -12.57
C LYS A 14 -9.52 28.25 -11.11
N LEU A 15 -8.25 28.48 -10.77
CA LEU A 15 -7.92 29.06 -9.47
C LEU A 15 -8.52 30.47 -9.38
N ASP A 16 -8.85 30.88 -8.15
CA ASP A 16 -9.43 32.21 -7.92
C ASP A 16 -8.41 33.30 -8.25
N ASN A 17 -8.89 34.45 -8.72
CA ASN A 17 -8.03 35.55 -9.16
C ASN A 17 -7.60 36.45 -7.98
N ASP A 18 -7.21 35.80 -6.88
CA ASP A 18 -6.66 36.41 -5.68
C ASP A 18 -5.49 35.56 -5.20
N LEU A 19 -4.41 36.23 -4.82
CA LEU A 19 -3.24 35.55 -4.34
C LEU A 19 -3.40 35.23 -2.84
N PRO A 20 -3.43 33.94 -2.42
CA PRO A 20 -3.63 33.60 -1.02
C PRO A 20 -2.48 34.11 -0.14
N THR A 21 -2.79 34.37 1.12
CA THR A 21 -1.77 34.60 2.15
C THR A 21 -0.88 33.36 2.30
N TYR A 22 0.41 33.57 2.55
CA TYR A 22 1.32 32.45 2.77
C TYR A 22 0.92 31.72 4.07
N PRO A 23 0.75 30.39 4.07
CA PRO A 23 0.20 29.67 5.21
C PRO A 23 1.19 29.61 6.38
N GLN A 24 0.65 29.40 7.58
CA GLN A 24 1.45 29.09 8.76
C GLN A 24 1.67 27.58 8.88
N PHE A 25 2.89 27.19 9.26
CA PHE A 25 3.24 25.81 9.55
C PHE A 25 3.34 25.60 11.06
N LEU A 26 2.51 24.70 11.60
CA LEU A 26 2.56 24.34 13.01
C LEU A 26 3.86 23.60 13.34
N GLU A 27 4.48 23.99 14.45
CA GLU A 27 5.65 23.30 15.00
C GLU A 27 5.30 21.87 15.43
N GLY A 28 6.26 20.95 15.32
CA GLY A 28 6.08 19.54 15.72
C GLY A 28 5.37 18.66 14.69
N ILE A 29 4.72 19.23 13.67
CA ILE A 29 4.17 18.48 12.55
C ILE A 29 5.28 18.12 11.56
N ARG A 30 5.35 16.84 11.18
CA ARG A 30 6.40 16.30 10.33
C ARG A 30 6.41 16.95 8.95
N ARG A 31 7.62 17.11 8.40
CA ARG A 31 7.90 17.68 7.07
C ARG A 31 8.77 16.73 6.26
N VAL A 32 8.58 16.69 4.96
CA VAL A 32 9.48 15.97 4.06
C VAL A 32 10.90 16.53 4.21
N PRO A 33 11.94 15.69 4.38
CA PRO A 33 13.33 16.15 4.34
C PRO A 33 13.69 16.66 2.93
N ASP A 34 14.71 17.52 2.82
CA ASP A 34 15.18 17.95 1.51
C ASP A 34 15.63 16.74 0.66
N ARG A 35 15.11 16.66 -0.57
CA ARG A 35 15.39 15.59 -1.54
C ARG A 35 16.49 15.96 -2.53
N GLY A 36 17.02 17.18 -2.42
CA GLY A 36 18.05 17.73 -3.29
C GLY A 36 17.50 18.22 -4.63
N PHE A 37 18.18 19.22 -5.18
CA PHE A 37 17.91 19.81 -6.49
C PHE A 37 18.90 19.27 -7.52
N LYS A 38 18.40 18.69 -8.63
CA LYS A 38 19.22 17.99 -9.64
C LYS A 38 18.96 18.43 -11.08
N LEU A 39 18.06 19.40 -11.28
CA LEU A 39 17.71 19.84 -12.63
C LEU A 39 18.84 20.63 -13.29
N THR A 40 19.01 20.43 -14.59
CA THR A 40 19.78 21.36 -15.43
C THR A 40 19.09 22.72 -15.50
N LYS A 41 19.81 23.76 -15.96
CA LYS A 41 19.22 25.09 -16.16
C LYS A 41 17.96 25.06 -17.04
N ALA A 42 18.01 24.37 -18.18
CA ALA A 42 16.87 24.26 -19.09
C ALA A 42 15.68 23.51 -18.47
N GLN A 43 15.95 22.44 -17.72
CA GLN A 43 14.90 21.72 -16.98
C GLN A 43 14.30 22.58 -15.86
N THR A 44 15.11 23.40 -15.20
CA THR A 44 14.65 24.33 -14.15
C THR A 44 13.74 25.40 -14.73
N GLU A 45 14.13 26.02 -15.84
CA GLU A 45 13.27 26.95 -16.58
C GLU A 45 11.95 26.30 -16.99
N THR A 46 11.99 25.03 -17.40
CA THR A 46 10.79 24.25 -17.75
C THR A 46 9.93 23.94 -16.51
N ALA A 47 10.53 23.57 -15.39
CA ALA A 47 9.83 23.30 -14.13
C ALA A 47 9.05 24.54 -13.64
N LEU A 48 9.66 25.73 -13.73
CA LEU A 48 8.99 26.98 -13.41
C LEU A 48 7.81 27.27 -14.35
N LYS A 49 7.99 27.11 -15.67
CA LYS A 49 6.89 27.23 -16.64
C LYS A 49 5.75 26.25 -16.34
N ASN A 50 6.10 25.02 -15.98
CA ASN A 50 5.13 23.98 -15.62
C ASN A 50 4.35 24.31 -14.34
N ALA A 51 4.97 24.96 -13.34
CA ALA A 51 4.25 25.42 -12.15
C ALA A 51 3.40 26.67 -12.43
N LEU A 52 3.92 27.62 -13.21
CA LEU A 52 3.21 28.85 -13.57
C LEU A 52 2.00 28.62 -14.47
N ARG A 53 1.90 27.46 -15.14
CA ARG A 53 0.73 27.11 -15.98
C ARG A 53 -0.61 27.13 -15.25
N TYR A 54 -0.58 27.04 -13.91
CA TYR A 54 -1.78 27.08 -13.08
C TYR A 54 -2.14 28.50 -12.60
N ILE A 55 -1.24 29.47 -12.77
CA ILE A 55 -1.30 30.78 -12.12
C ILE A 55 -1.67 31.85 -13.15
N PRO A 56 -2.60 32.78 -12.85
CA PRO A 56 -2.84 33.96 -13.67
C PRO A 56 -1.55 34.77 -13.91
N GLU A 57 -1.38 35.29 -15.13
CA GLU A 57 -0.15 35.98 -15.57
C GLU A 57 0.25 37.13 -14.65
N GLU A 58 -0.71 37.88 -14.12
CA GLU A 58 -0.49 39.02 -13.22
C GLU A 58 0.24 38.65 -11.91
N PHE A 59 0.22 37.38 -11.51
CA PHE A 59 0.93 36.90 -10.32
C PHE A 59 2.28 36.22 -10.64
N HIS A 60 2.70 36.13 -11.91
CA HIS A 60 3.91 35.41 -12.29
C HIS A 60 5.18 36.05 -11.71
N GLU A 61 5.25 37.38 -11.65
CA GLU A 61 6.41 38.11 -11.10
C GLU A 61 6.64 37.77 -9.62
N GLN A 62 5.56 37.56 -8.86
CA GLN A 62 5.64 37.16 -7.45
C GLN A 62 5.83 35.65 -7.27
N MET A 63 5.12 34.83 -8.05
CA MET A 63 5.13 33.37 -7.86
C MET A 63 6.38 32.69 -8.38
N ALA A 64 6.99 33.18 -9.46
CA ALA A 64 8.17 32.54 -10.05
C ALA A 64 9.37 32.48 -9.07
N PRO A 65 9.71 33.55 -8.32
CA PRO A 65 10.73 33.49 -7.28
C PRO A 65 10.40 32.51 -6.14
N GLU A 66 9.14 32.45 -5.70
CA GLU A 66 8.71 31.52 -4.65
C GLU A 66 8.84 30.06 -5.09
N PHE A 67 8.38 29.75 -6.30
CA PHE A 67 8.52 28.41 -6.89
C PHE A 67 9.98 28.03 -7.10
N LEU A 68 10.82 28.96 -7.56
CA LEU A 68 12.25 28.70 -7.69
C LEU A 68 12.88 28.42 -6.31
N GLN A 69 12.51 29.19 -5.30
CA GLN A 69 13.02 28.98 -3.94
C GLN A 69 12.59 27.62 -3.38
N GLU A 70 11.33 27.21 -3.55
CA GLU A 70 10.87 25.88 -3.18
C GLU A 70 11.65 24.78 -3.92
N LEU A 71 11.81 24.92 -5.23
CA LEU A 71 12.54 23.96 -6.05
C LEU A 71 14.01 23.81 -5.61
N LEU A 72 14.69 24.91 -5.33
CA LEU A 72 16.10 24.90 -4.92
C LEU A 72 16.31 24.36 -3.50
N THR A 73 15.36 24.58 -2.58
CA THR A 73 15.53 24.24 -1.16
C THR A 73 14.84 22.96 -0.73
N ARG A 74 13.90 22.45 -1.53
CA ARG A 74 13.13 21.24 -1.24
C ARG A 74 13.25 20.19 -2.34
N GLY A 75 13.87 20.56 -3.47
CA GLY A 75 13.88 19.74 -4.66
C GLY A 75 12.50 19.58 -5.31
N ARG A 76 11.46 20.32 -4.93
CA ARG A 76 10.10 20.22 -5.51
C ARG A 76 9.36 21.54 -5.36
N ILE A 77 8.42 21.82 -6.26
CA ILE A 77 7.48 22.93 -6.14
C ILE A 77 6.17 22.37 -5.55
N TYR A 78 5.94 22.63 -4.28
CA TYR A 78 4.71 22.26 -3.58
C TYR A 78 3.63 23.32 -3.75
N GLY A 79 4.03 24.57 -4.03
CA GLY A 79 3.15 25.72 -4.09
C GLY A 79 2.53 26.00 -2.73
N TYR A 80 3.34 26.12 -1.68
CA TYR A 80 2.87 26.21 -0.30
C TYR A 80 1.84 27.32 -0.11
N ARG A 81 1.98 28.45 -0.81
CA ARG A 81 1.01 29.55 -0.79
C ARG A 81 -0.43 29.10 -1.08
N TYR A 82 -0.63 28.09 -1.91
CA TYR A 82 -1.95 27.57 -2.25
C TYR A 82 -2.46 26.49 -1.29
N ARG A 83 -1.71 26.15 -0.24
CA ARG A 83 -2.20 25.22 0.78
C ARG A 83 -3.36 25.87 1.56
N PRO A 84 -4.48 25.16 1.82
CA PRO A 84 -5.50 25.64 2.76
C PRO A 84 -4.96 25.65 4.21
N ASP A 85 -5.31 26.66 4.99
CA ASP A 85 -4.90 26.74 6.39
C ASP A 85 -5.57 25.65 7.26
N GLY A 86 -4.88 25.26 8.34
CA GLY A 86 -5.37 24.29 9.32
C GLY A 86 -5.23 22.82 8.91
N ASP A 87 -5.80 21.94 9.72
CA ASP A 87 -5.83 20.50 9.47
C ASP A 87 -7.01 20.14 8.54
N LEU A 88 -6.75 19.33 7.51
CA LEU A 88 -7.73 18.91 6.52
C LEU A 88 -8.52 17.70 7.03
N VAL A 89 -9.17 17.83 8.19
CA VAL A 89 -9.97 16.75 8.76
C VAL A 89 -11.16 16.45 7.84
N ALA A 90 -11.33 15.17 7.51
CA ALA A 90 -12.47 14.71 6.74
C ALA A 90 -13.78 14.96 7.50
N LYS A 91 -14.72 15.64 6.83
CA LYS A 91 -16.04 15.97 7.39
C LYS A 91 -17.08 14.94 6.97
N PRO A 92 -18.25 14.91 7.62
CA PRO A 92 -19.41 14.24 7.07
C PRO A 92 -19.73 14.69 5.64
N ILE A 93 -20.10 13.76 4.77
CA ILE A 93 -20.32 13.99 3.33
C ILE A 93 -21.31 15.10 3.02
N TYR A 94 -22.30 15.32 3.89
CA TYR A 94 -23.32 16.35 3.70
C TYR A 94 -22.80 17.78 3.88
N GLU A 95 -21.60 17.96 4.44
CA GLU A 95 -20.92 19.26 4.55
C GLU A 95 -20.12 19.62 3.29
N TYR A 96 -19.90 18.67 2.38
CA TYR A 96 -19.19 18.91 1.13
C TYR A 96 -20.14 19.43 0.04
N ILE A 97 -19.66 20.46 -0.67
CA ILE A 97 -20.31 21.01 -1.85
C ILE A 97 -20.04 20.08 -3.03
N GLY A 98 -21.05 19.82 -3.87
CA GLY A 98 -20.90 18.99 -5.06
C GLY A 98 -22.22 18.69 -5.75
N ASN A 99 -22.19 18.52 -7.08
CA ASN A 99 -23.37 18.23 -7.89
C ASN A 99 -23.69 16.73 -8.01
N CYS A 100 -22.82 15.84 -7.52
CA CYS A 100 -23.07 14.40 -7.40
C CYS A 100 -22.50 13.84 -6.08
N VAL A 101 -22.99 12.66 -5.65
CA VAL A 101 -22.58 12.03 -4.39
C VAL A 101 -21.12 11.60 -4.46
N GLU A 102 -20.69 11.08 -5.62
CA GLU A 102 -19.32 10.62 -5.83
C GLU A 102 -18.31 11.76 -5.71
N GLY A 103 -18.61 12.94 -6.29
CA GLY A 103 -17.77 14.13 -6.16
C GLY A 103 -17.60 14.59 -4.71
N LYS A 104 -18.63 14.45 -3.87
CA LYS A 104 -18.54 14.72 -2.43
C LYS A 104 -17.74 13.64 -1.69
N ALA A 105 -17.99 12.36 -2.01
CA ALA A 105 -17.28 11.23 -1.40
C ALA A 105 -15.76 11.32 -1.63
N PHE A 106 -15.33 11.64 -2.85
CA PHE A 106 -13.89 11.78 -3.15
C PHE A 106 -13.26 12.96 -2.41
N GLN A 107 -14.02 14.03 -2.14
CA GLN A 107 -13.53 15.13 -1.32
C GLN A 107 -13.30 14.71 0.14
N VAL A 108 -14.19 13.87 0.72
CA VAL A 108 -14.01 13.27 2.06
C VAL A 108 -12.71 12.46 2.07
N MET A 109 -12.51 11.61 1.06
CA MET A 109 -11.36 10.72 0.99
C MET A 109 -10.02 11.45 0.80
N ILE A 110 -10.00 12.50 -0.03
CA ILE A 110 -8.83 13.35 -0.23
C ILE A 110 -8.44 14.06 1.07
N ASP A 111 -9.41 14.61 1.80
CA ASP A 111 -9.13 15.30 3.07
C ASP A 111 -8.64 14.30 4.11
N ASN A 112 -9.27 13.11 4.20
CA ASN A 112 -8.78 12.02 5.07
C ASN A 112 -7.32 11.65 4.77
N ASN A 113 -6.94 11.52 3.50
CA ASN A 113 -5.56 11.19 3.11
C ASN A 113 -4.54 12.30 3.47
N LEU A 114 -4.99 13.52 3.76
CA LEU A 114 -4.15 14.69 4.04
C LEU A 114 -4.28 15.22 5.47
N CYS A 115 -5.15 14.65 6.29
CA CYS A 115 -5.31 15.09 7.68
C CYS A 115 -4.06 14.74 8.51
N PHE A 116 -3.79 15.52 9.55
CA PHE A 116 -2.52 15.45 10.29
C PHE A 116 -2.35 14.12 11.05
N ASP A 117 -3.46 13.50 11.44
CA ASP A 117 -3.46 12.19 12.09
C ASP A 117 -3.18 11.02 11.13
N ILE A 118 -3.36 11.24 9.81
CA ILE A 118 -3.24 10.20 8.78
C ILE A 118 -1.98 10.37 7.93
N ALA A 119 -1.75 11.57 7.42
CA ALA A 119 -0.68 11.85 6.48
C ALA A 119 0.70 11.88 7.17
N LEU A 120 1.68 11.25 6.56
CA LEU A 120 3.06 11.25 7.04
C LEU A 120 3.69 12.65 6.97
N TYR A 121 3.46 13.37 5.86
CA TYR A 121 3.91 14.75 5.66
C TYR A 121 2.75 15.57 5.07
N PRO A 122 1.79 16.01 5.91
CA PRO A 122 0.54 16.62 5.44
C PRO A 122 0.77 17.89 4.63
N TYR A 123 1.81 18.67 4.94
CA TYR A 123 2.15 19.90 4.23
C TYR A 123 2.70 19.68 2.82
N GLU A 124 3.23 18.50 2.54
CA GLU A 124 3.83 18.12 1.25
C GLU A 124 2.96 17.11 0.47
N LEU A 125 1.70 16.98 0.89
CA LEU A 125 0.69 16.09 0.31
C LEU A 125 1.04 14.59 0.36
N VAL A 126 1.98 14.19 1.23
CA VAL A 126 2.44 12.80 1.36
C VAL A 126 1.63 12.08 2.42
N THR A 127 0.86 11.08 2.00
CA THR A 127 0.06 10.25 2.91
C THR A 127 0.92 9.21 3.61
N TYR A 128 1.73 8.42 2.88
CA TYR A 128 2.60 7.39 3.47
C TYR A 128 3.73 6.94 2.53
N GLY A 129 4.59 6.03 3.02
CA GLY A 129 5.67 5.43 2.23
C GLY A 129 6.76 6.41 1.84
N GLU A 130 7.00 7.43 2.68
CA GLU A 130 7.93 8.56 2.50
C GLU A 130 7.64 9.49 1.30
N THR A 131 7.09 8.96 0.20
CA THR A 131 6.95 9.66 -1.08
C THR A 131 5.56 9.55 -1.71
N GLY A 132 4.67 8.69 -1.19
CA GLY A 132 3.33 8.46 -1.73
C GLY A 132 2.39 9.64 -1.51
N LYS A 133 1.98 10.30 -2.60
CA LYS A 133 1.23 11.56 -2.57
C LYS A 133 -0.18 11.46 -3.12
N VAL A 134 -1.06 12.34 -2.64
CA VAL A 134 -2.42 12.54 -3.17
C VAL A 134 -2.39 13.21 -4.55
N CYS A 135 -1.58 14.26 -4.69
CA CYS A 135 -1.25 14.95 -5.94
C CYS A 135 0.10 15.67 -5.77
N GLN A 136 0.61 16.27 -6.83
CA GLN A 136 1.97 16.81 -6.83
C GLN A 136 2.13 18.06 -5.96
N ASN A 137 1.14 18.95 -5.99
CA ASN A 137 1.24 20.29 -5.41
C ASN A 137 -0.15 20.86 -5.03
N TRP A 138 -0.15 21.96 -4.27
CA TRP A 138 -1.37 22.54 -3.71
C TRP A 138 -2.24 23.29 -4.73
N MET A 139 -1.67 23.76 -5.84
CA MET A 139 -2.46 24.27 -6.98
C MET A 139 -3.36 23.15 -7.53
N GLN A 140 -2.80 21.95 -7.74
CA GLN A 140 -3.55 20.79 -8.20
C GLN A 140 -4.62 20.38 -7.18
N TYR A 141 -4.30 20.34 -5.88
CA TYR A 141 -5.30 20.06 -4.83
C TYR A 141 -6.52 20.99 -4.96
N ARG A 142 -6.29 22.31 -5.03
CA ARG A 142 -7.40 23.28 -5.14
C ARG A 142 -8.22 23.08 -6.41
N LEU A 143 -7.57 22.83 -7.55
CA LEU A 143 -8.26 22.55 -8.80
C LEU A 143 -9.07 21.25 -8.73
N ILE A 144 -8.50 20.17 -8.17
CA ILE A 144 -9.22 18.90 -7.95
C ILE A 144 -10.49 19.16 -7.13
N LYS A 145 -10.40 19.89 -6.01
CA LYS A 145 -11.59 20.21 -5.20
C LYS A 145 -12.63 20.99 -6.01
N LYS A 146 -12.24 22.01 -6.79
CA LYS A 146 -13.16 22.76 -7.66
C LYS A 146 -13.81 21.87 -8.74
N TYR A 147 -13.04 20.98 -9.38
CA TYR A 147 -13.58 20.02 -10.36
C TYR A 147 -14.56 19.04 -9.71
N LEU A 148 -14.24 18.48 -8.53
CA LEU A 148 -15.13 17.57 -7.80
C LEU A 148 -16.41 18.25 -7.31
N GLN A 149 -16.37 19.56 -7.05
CA GLN A 149 -17.58 20.34 -6.73
C GLN A 149 -18.46 20.57 -7.96
N ALA A 150 -17.85 20.89 -9.10
CA ALA A 150 -18.56 21.23 -10.33
C ALA A 150 -19.08 20.00 -11.10
N MET A 151 -18.40 18.86 -11.00
CA MET A 151 -18.69 17.69 -11.81
C MET A 151 -20.11 17.14 -11.60
N THR A 152 -20.73 16.69 -12.69
CA THR A 152 -22.04 16.06 -12.68
C THR A 152 -21.93 14.53 -12.75
N ASN A 153 -23.08 13.85 -12.72
CA ASN A 153 -23.18 12.41 -13.00
C ASN A 153 -23.01 12.05 -14.49
N GLU A 154 -22.84 13.02 -15.39
CA GLU A 154 -22.60 12.80 -16.82
C GLU A 154 -21.17 13.20 -17.24
N GLN A 155 -20.26 13.26 -16.27
CA GLN A 155 -18.87 13.64 -16.50
C GLN A 155 -17.90 12.72 -15.78
N THR A 156 -16.69 12.62 -16.33
CA THR A 156 -15.54 11.95 -15.73
C THR A 156 -14.40 12.94 -15.62
N LEU A 157 -13.84 13.08 -14.42
CA LEU A 157 -12.62 13.81 -14.16
C LEU A 157 -11.41 12.90 -14.46
N VAL A 158 -10.53 13.35 -15.36
CA VAL A 158 -9.28 12.65 -15.66
C VAL A 158 -8.15 13.26 -14.84
N ILE A 159 -7.43 12.42 -14.10
CA ILE A 159 -6.25 12.79 -13.31
C ILE A 159 -5.01 12.11 -13.90
N GLU A 160 -4.01 12.91 -14.24
CA GLU A 160 -2.71 12.45 -14.74
C GLU A 160 -1.60 12.83 -13.76
N SER A 161 -1.12 11.87 -13.00
CA SER A 161 -0.07 12.07 -11.98
C SER A 161 -0.37 13.24 -11.03
N GLY A 162 -1.60 13.30 -10.53
CA GLY A 162 -2.10 14.37 -9.67
C GLY A 162 -2.62 15.62 -10.41
N HIS A 163 -2.32 15.81 -11.69
CA HIS A 163 -2.87 16.92 -12.47
C HIS A 163 -4.33 16.65 -12.85
N PRO A 164 -5.30 17.50 -12.47
CA PRO A 164 -6.66 17.40 -12.99
C PRO A 164 -6.70 17.91 -14.43
N LEU A 165 -6.64 16.99 -15.38
CA LEU A 165 -6.64 17.28 -16.82
C LEU A 165 -7.94 17.98 -17.24
N GLY A 166 -9.08 17.53 -16.70
CA GLY A 166 -10.37 18.17 -16.91
C GLY A 166 -11.55 17.21 -16.82
N LEU A 167 -12.74 17.77 -17.03
CA LEU A 167 -14.00 17.02 -17.08
C LEU A 167 -14.37 16.71 -18.53
N PHE A 168 -14.65 15.43 -18.79
CA PHE A 168 -15.08 14.94 -20.10
C PHE A 168 -16.47 14.32 -19.97
N LYS A 169 -17.31 14.50 -20.99
CA LYS A 169 -18.66 13.93 -21.01
C LYS A 169 -18.59 12.40 -20.92
N SER A 170 -19.41 11.81 -20.05
CA SER A 170 -19.54 10.37 -19.87
C SER A 170 -20.97 9.99 -19.49
N LYS A 171 -21.25 8.69 -19.33
CA LYS A 171 -22.55 8.15 -18.92
C LYS A 171 -22.64 8.00 -17.40
N PRO A 172 -23.84 8.00 -16.78
CA PRO A 172 -23.99 7.78 -15.34
C PRO A 172 -23.31 6.53 -14.78
N GLU A 173 -23.18 5.47 -15.57
CA GLU A 173 -22.53 4.21 -15.18
C GLU A 173 -21.00 4.24 -15.41
N ALA A 174 -20.43 5.32 -15.95
CA ALA A 174 -18.99 5.46 -16.07
C ALA A 174 -18.35 5.91 -14.74
N PRO A 175 -17.06 5.64 -14.53
CA PRO A 175 -16.32 6.23 -13.42
C PRO A 175 -16.45 7.74 -13.42
N ARG A 176 -16.63 8.30 -12.22
CA ARG A 176 -16.63 9.73 -11.97
C ARG A 176 -15.20 10.27 -11.98
N VAL A 177 -14.21 9.46 -11.57
CA VAL A 177 -12.78 9.81 -11.65
C VAL A 177 -11.97 8.65 -12.23
N ILE A 178 -11.05 8.97 -13.14
CA ILE A 178 -10.01 8.05 -13.63
C ILE A 178 -8.65 8.63 -13.26
N ILE A 179 -7.82 7.84 -12.58
CA ILE A 179 -6.52 8.26 -12.09
C ILE A 179 -5.41 7.41 -12.72
N THR A 180 -4.38 8.07 -13.22
CA THR A 180 -3.08 7.45 -13.45
C THR A 180 -2.02 8.15 -12.61
N ASN A 181 -1.05 7.42 -12.05
CA ASN A 181 0.06 8.03 -11.31
C ASN A 181 1.40 7.39 -11.71
N ALA A 182 2.35 8.25 -12.11
CA ALA A 182 3.73 7.89 -12.44
C ALA A 182 3.87 6.82 -13.55
N LEU A 183 2.89 6.69 -14.45
CA LEU A 183 3.04 5.83 -15.63
C LEU A 183 4.11 6.42 -16.55
N MET A 184 5.21 5.69 -16.75
CA MET A 184 6.35 6.12 -17.54
C MET A 184 6.55 5.17 -18.73
N VAL A 185 7.07 5.68 -19.84
CA VAL A 185 7.46 4.82 -20.97
C VAL A 185 8.66 3.99 -20.52
N GLY A 186 8.64 2.68 -20.76
CA GLY A 186 9.56 1.71 -20.13
C GLY A 186 11.05 2.05 -20.13
N MET A 187 11.56 2.71 -21.18
CA MET A 187 12.98 3.15 -21.22
C MET A 187 13.33 4.17 -20.12
N PHE A 188 12.35 4.94 -19.65
CA PHE A 188 12.47 5.95 -18.59
C PHE A 188 11.85 5.48 -17.27
N ASP A 189 11.35 4.26 -17.19
CA ASP A 189 10.64 3.76 -16.01
C ASP A 189 11.62 3.30 -14.92
N ASN A 190 12.27 4.28 -14.29
CA ASN A 190 13.26 4.07 -13.24
C ASN A 190 13.27 5.24 -12.24
N ALA A 191 13.84 5.00 -11.06
CA ALA A 191 13.84 5.96 -9.96
C ALA A 191 14.52 7.30 -10.29
N LYS A 192 15.59 7.28 -11.12
CA LYS A 192 16.34 8.49 -11.50
C LYS A 192 15.47 9.39 -12.38
N ASP A 193 14.85 8.82 -13.41
CA ASP A 193 14.02 9.59 -14.32
C ASP A 193 12.71 10.04 -13.66
N LEU A 194 12.14 9.25 -12.74
CA LEU A 194 11.03 9.70 -11.89
C LEU A 194 11.43 10.94 -11.09
N ASP A 195 12.58 10.94 -10.41
CA ASP A 195 13.01 12.07 -9.58
C ASP A 195 13.11 13.37 -10.40
N ILE A 196 13.63 13.29 -11.62
CA ILE A 196 13.65 14.42 -12.57
C ILE A 196 12.22 14.83 -12.98
N ALA A 197 11.34 13.87 -13.29
CA ALA A 197 9.97 14.15 -13.69
C ALA A 197 9.13 14.81 -12.57
N GLU A 198 9.33 14.40 -11.32
CA GLU A 198 8.69 15.05 -10.16
C GLU A 198 9.23 16.46 -9.93
N GLN A 199 10.55 16.68 -10.06
CA GLN A 199 11.16 18.02 -10.00
C GLN A 199 10.60 18.96 -11.06
N MET A 200 10.35 18.42 -12.26
CA MET A 200 9.84 19.17 -13.40
C MET A 200 8.33 19.44 -13.34
N GLY A 201 7.60 18.92 -12.35
CA GLY A 201 6.16 19.19 -12.26
C GLY A 201 5.30 18.29 -13.17
N VAL A 202 5.78 17.10 -13.58
CA VAL A 202 5.08 16.22 -14.55
C VAL A 202 4.81 14.79 -14.06
N ALA A 203 5.32 14.40 -12.89
CA ALA A 203 5.01 13.11 -12.26
C ALA A 203 4.68 13.26 -10.76
N SER A 204 3.91 12.31 -10.25
CA SER A 204 3.58 12.16 -8.83
C SER A 204 3.49 10.67 -8.52
N TYR A 205 4.29 10.20 -7.57
CA TYR A 205 4.19 8.83 -7.11
C TYR A 205 2.99 8.64 -6.18
N GLY A 206 1.99 7.86 -6.64
CA GLY A 206 0.74 7.66 -5.93
C GLY A 206 0.75 6.51 -4.91
N GLN A 207 1.86 5.77 -4.79
CA GLN A 207 1.91 4.50 -4.04
C GLN A 207 0.75 3.58 -4.49
N MET A 208 -0.08 3.09 -3.57
CA MET A 208 -1.32 2.37 -3.83
C MET A 208 -2.49 3.28 -3.49
N THR A 209 -2.74 3.53 -2.21
CA THR A 209 -3.96 4.21 -1.76
C THR A 209 -3.79 5.70 -1.49
N ALA A 210 -2.56 6.23 -1.58
CA ALA A 210 -2.29 7.67 -1.42
C ALA A 210 -2.88 8.45 -2.60
N GLY A 211 -2.41 8.15 -3.82
CA GLY A 211 -2.90 8.76 -5.06
C GLY A 211 -4.23 8.18 -5.55
N GLY A 212 -4.65 7.03 -5.00
CA GLY A 212 -5.93 6.38 -5.29
C GLY A 212 -7.06 6.83 -4.35
N TRP A 213 -6.76 7.73 -3.40
CA TRP A 213 -7.70 8.33 -2.45
C TRP A 213 -8.50 7.29 -1.64
N MET A 214 -7.82 6.28 -1.11
CA MET A 214 -8.46 5.19 -0.35
C MET A 214 -7.62 4.70 0.84
N TYR A 215 -6.81 5.58 1.44
CA TYR A 215 -6.02 5.23 2.62
C TYR A 215 -6.87 5.42 3.88
N ILE A 216 -6.82 4.47 4.80
CA ILE A 216 -7.70 4.41 5.98
C ILE A 216 -6.91 4.27 7.30
N GLY A 217 -5.67 4.74 7.29
CA GLY A 217 -4.75 4.58 8.40
C GLY A 217 -4.16 3.17 8.50
N PRO A 218 -3.56 2.84 9.66
CA PRO A 218 -2.68 1.68 9.78
C PRO A 218 -3.43 0.35 9.98
N GLN A 219 -4.76 0.36 10.16
CA GLN A 219 -5.57 -0.84 10.37
C GLN A 219 -5.44 -1.87 9.23
N GLY A 220 -5.23 -1.41 7.98
CA GLY A 220 -5.04 -2.30 6.84
C GLY A 220 -3.78 -3.13 6.92
N ILE A 221 -2.70 -2.55 7.44
CA ILE A 221 -1.45 -3.28 7.64
C ILE A 221 -1.56 -4.23 8.84
N VAL A 222 -2.22 -3.81 9.94
CA VAL A 222 -2.45 -4.69 11.09
C VAL A 222 -3.21 -5.96 10.67
N HIS A 223 -4.27 -5.80 9.88
CA HIS A 223 -5.05 -6.94 9.35
C HIS A 223 -4.25 -7.83 8.42
N GLY A 224 -3.52 -7.24 7.45
CA GLY A 224 -2.66 -7.99 6.54
C GLY A 224 -1.61 -8.79 7.30
N THR A 225 -0.96 -8.19 8.30
CA THR A 225 0.05 -8.88 9.11
C THR A 225 -0.53 -9.96 10.01
N PHE A 226 -1.73 -9.74 10.56
CA PHE A 226 -2.45 -10.77 11.29
C PHE A 226 -2.68 -12.02 10.43
N ASN A 227 -3.17 -11.84 9.20
CA ASN A 227 -3.38 -12.96 8.27
C ASN A 227 -2.06 -13.63 7.86
N THR A 228 -1.00 -12.87 7.59
CA THR A 228 0.32 -13.42 7.26
C THR A 228 0.83 -14.34 8.37
N LEU A 229 0.77 -13.88 9.62
CA LEU A 229 1.30 -14.62 10.75
C LEU A 229 0.49 -15.89 11.06
N LEU A 230 -0.85 -15.81 11.03
CA LEU A 230 -1.70 -16.98 11.21
C LEU A 230 -1.44 -18.05 10.15
N ASN A 231 -1.37 -17.65 8.88
CA ASN A 231 -1.15 -18.59 7.78
C ASN A 231 0.29 -19.13 7.78
N ALA A 232 1.29 -18.34 8.19
CA ALA A 232 2.64 -18.86 8.44
C ALA A 232 2.65 -19.92 9.55
N GLY A 233 1.97 -19.66 10.67
CA GLY A 233 1.83 -20.61 11.77
C GLY A 233 1.20 -21.94 11.32
N ARG A 234 0.14 -21.88 10.51
CA ARG A 234 -0.54 -23.08 10.00
C ARG A 234 0.31 -23.84 9.00
N LYS A 235 0.75 -23.15 7.95
CA LYS A 235 1.46 -23.78 6.82
C LYS A 235 2.83 -24.32 7.22
N ILE A 236 3.55 -23.59 8.07
CA ILE A 236 4.96 -23.87 8.35
C ILE A 236 5.14 -24.57 9.70
N LEU A 237 4.41 -24.14 10.74
CA LEU A 237 4.52 -24.73 12.07
C LEU A 237 3.50 -25.84 12.33
N GLY A 238 2.57 -26.09 11.38
CA GLY A 238 1.55 -27.14 11.50
C GLY A 238 0.47 -26.83 12.53
N ILE A 239 0.28 -25.54 12.88
CA ILE A 239 -0.79 -25.13 13.80
C ILE A 239 -2.15 -25.46 13.15
N PRO A 240 -3.09 -26.08 13.87
CA PRO A 240 -4.40 -26.39 13.32
C PRO A 240 -5.10 -25.15 12.79
N GLU A 241 -5.91 -25.30 11.74
CA GLU A 241 -6.56 -24.15 11.10
C GLU A 241 -7.31 -23.28 12.11
N HIS A 242 -8.01 -23.88 13.07
CA HIS A 242 -8.85 -23.19 14.07
C HIS A 242 -8.10 -22.61 15.27
N GLU A 243 -6.78 -22.77 15.32
CA GLU A 243 -5.94 -22.24 16.40
C GLU A 243 -5.23 -20.93 15.99
N ASP A 244 -4.65 -20.29 17.00
CA ASP A 244 -3.92 -19.02 16.93
C ASP A 244 -2.42 -19.24 17.22
N LEU A 245 -1.65 -18.16 17.46
CA LEU A 245 -0.19 -18.23 17.66
C LEU A 245 0.24 -18.34 19.12
N LYS A 246 -0.63 -18.83 20.02
CA LYS A 246 -0.29 -19.00 21.44
C LYS A 246 0.98 -19.81 21.64
N GLY A 247 1.96 -19.21 22.30
CA GLY A 247 3.26 -19.83 22.57
C GLY A 247 4.23 -19.81 21.38
N VAL A 248 3.93 -19.05 20.31
CA VAL A 248 4.82 -18.89 19.16
C VAL A 248 5.54 -17.55 19.25
N LEU A 249 6.87 -17.59 19.13
CA LEU A 249 7.71 -16.40 19.01
C LEU A 249 7.85 -15.98 17.54
N PHE A 250 7.60 -14.70 17.28
CA PHE A 250 7.90 -14.00 16.05
C PHE A 250 8.91 -12.88 16.31
N VAL A 251 10.02 -12.87 15.56
CA VAL A 251 11.02 -11.80 15.62
C VAL A 251 11.00 -11.03 14.30
N THR A 252 11.07 -9.70 14.37
CA THR A 252 11.16 -8.84 13.19
C THR A 252 11.76 -7.47 13.50
N SER A 253 11.70 -6.54 12.55
CA SER A 253 12.33 -5.23 12.57
C SER A 253 11.44 -4.13 12.00
N GLY A 254 11.69 -2.90 12.44
CA GLY A 254 11.02 -1.68 12.01
C GLY A 254 9.73 -1.38 12.76
N LEU A 255 9.59 -0.14 13.23
CA LEU A 255 8.38 0.42 13.85
C LEU A 255 7.92 1.70 13.16
N GLY A 256 8.25 1.81 11.87
CA GLY A 256 7.88 2.91 10.97
C GLY A 256 6.39 2.97 10.68
N GLY A 257 5.99 3.68 9.61
CA GLY A 257 4.57 3.90 9.27
C GLY A 257 3.76 2.61 9.15
N MET A 258 4.23 1.68 8.31
CA MET A 258 3.61 0.37 8.10
C MET A 258 4.11 -0.68 9.11
N SER A 259 5.43 -0.78 9.31
CA SER A 259 6.04 -1.79 10.18
C SER A 259 5.71 -1.65 11.67
N GLY A 260 5.26 -0.47 12.08
CA GLY A 260 4.68 -0.26 13.41
C GLY A 260 3.42 -1.08 13.69
N ALA A 261 2.75 -1.65 12.69
CA ALA A 261 1.59 -2.51 12.86
C ALA A 261 1.92 -3.94 13.31
N GLN A 262 3.15 -4.41 13.08
CA GLN A 262 3.56 -5.79 13.39
C GLN A 262 3.38 -6.16 14.87
N PRO A 263 3.81 -5.34 15.85
CA PRO A 263 3.53 -5.58 17.27
C PRO A 263 2.06 -5.87 17.57
N LYS A 264 1.16 -5.05 17.02
CA LYS A 264 -0.28 -5.15 17.27
C LYS A 264 -0.89 -6.37 16.59
N ALA A 265 -0.44 -6.69 15.38
CA ALA A 265 -0.89 -7.86 14.64
C ALA A 265 -0.53 -9.17 15.35
N VAL A 266 0.70 -9.26 15.88
CA VAL A 266 1.16 -10.43 16.65
C VAL A 266 0.29 -10.65 17.89
N GLU A 267 -0.02 -9.58 18.63
CA GLU A 267 -0.90 -9.68 19.80
C GLU A 267 -2.31 -10.11 19.46
N ILE A 268 -2.89 -9.57 18.37
CA ILE A 268 -4.23 -9.96 17.91
C ILE A 268 -4.23 -11.43 17.47
N ALA A 269 -3.12 -11.92 16.91
CA ALA A 269 -2.90 -13.34 16.61
C ALA A 269 -2.57 -14.19 17.85
N ASN A 270 -2.62 -13.62 19.06
CA ASN A 270 -2.27 -14.25 20.34
C ASN A 270 -0.82 -14.78 20.44
N GLY A 271 0.11 -14.23 19.66
CA GLY A 271 1.53 -14.61 19.66
C GLY A 271 2.43 -13.72 20.53
N VAL A 272 3.72 -14.07 20.57
CA VAL A 272 4.78 -13.30 21.23
C VAL A 272 5.67 -12.64 20.17
N GLY A 273 5.82 -11.32 20.24
CA GLY A 273 6.55 -10.54 19.24
C GLY A 273 7.73 -9.77 19.80
N ILE A 274 8.92 -9.88 19.19
CA ILE A 274 10.04 -8.94 19.39
C ILE A 274 10.27 -8.15 18.11
N VAL A 275 10.25 -6.82 18.18
CA VAL A 275 10.47 -5.93 17.04
C VAL A 275 11.66 -5.01 17.32
N ALA A 276 12.73 -5.17 16.55
CA ALA A 276 13.92 -4.31 16.63
C ALA A 276 13.70 -2.96 15.93
N GLU A 277 14.05 -1.86 16.58
CA GLU A 277 13.99 -0.51 16.02
C GLU A 277 15.13 0.35 16.58
N VAL A 278 15.80 1.09 15.70
CA VAL A 278 16.92 1.98 16.05
C VAL A 278 16.46 3.40 16.36
N ASP A 279 15.32 3.84 15.82
CA ASP A 279 14.73 5.15 16.05
C ASP A 279 13.84 5.10 17.30
N TYR A 280 14.37 5.57 18.43
CA TYR A 280 13.62 5.61 19.69
C TYR A 280 12.30 6.38 19.59
N SER A 281 12.21 7.39 18.72
CA SER A 281 10.97 8.16 18.53
C SER A 281 9.82 7.30 17.97
N ARG A 282 10.14 6.28 17.16
CA ARG A 282 9.18 5.31 16.62
C ARG A 282 8.68 4.38 17.71
N ILE A 283 9.61 3.86 18.53
CA ILE A 283 9.27 3.04 19.70
C ILE A 283 8.31 3.79 20.62
N GLN A 284 8.65 5.03 20.98
CA GLN A 284 7.80 5.87 21.84
C GLN A 284 6.40 6.09 21.24
N THR A 285 6.33 6.31 19.92
CA THR A 285 5.04 6.47 19.22
C THR A 285 4.17 5.22 19.38
N ARG A 286 4.72 4.03 19.11
CA ARG A 286 3.96 2.77 19.17
C ARG A 286 3.63 2.36 20.60
N HIS A 287 4.51 2.65 21.56
CA HIS A 287 4.24 2.41 22.97
C HIS A 287 3.11 3.30 23.49
N LYS A 288 3.12 4.60 23.17
CA LYS A 288 2.03 5.54 23.53
C LYS A 288 0.69 5.15 22.91
N GLN A 289 0.70 4.55 21.72
CA GLN A 289 -0.50 4.01 21.05
C GLN A 289 -1.02 2.72 21.70
N GLY A 290 -0.27 2.11 22.62
CA GLY A 290 -0.58 0.80 23.19
C GLY A 290 -0.40 -0.36 22.20
N TRP A 291 0.38 -0.15 21.14
CA TRP A 291 0.70 -1.18 20.14
C TRP A 291 1.96 -1.97 20.52
N VAL A 292 2.81 -1.37 21.36
CA VAL A 292 3.97 -2.01 21.98
C VAL A 292 3.75 -2.04 23.48
N GLN A 293 3.80 -3.21 24.12
CA GLN A 293 3.61 -3.35 25.57
C GLN A 293 4.89 -3.14 26.37
N LYS A 294 6.02 -3.71 25.92
CA LYS A 294 7.32 -3.61 26.59
C LYS A 294 8.36 -2.98 25.69
N VAL A 295 9.28 -2.24 26.31
CA VAL A 295 10.42 -1.61 25.63
C VAL A 295 11.67 -1.95 26.42
N THR A 296 12.70 -2.44 25.75
CA THR A 296 14.02 -2.66 26.33
C THR A 296 15.12 -2.37 25.32
N ALA A 297 16.30 -1.99 25.79
CA ALA A 297 17.51 -1.89 24.97
C ALA A 297 18.49 -3.06 25.23
N ASP A 298 18.10 -4.02 26.08
CA ASP A 298 18.88 -5.20 26.42
C ASP A 298 18.35 -6.43 25.66
N LYS A 299 19.23 -7.05 24.86
CA LYS A 299 18.89 -8.23 24.05
C LYS A 299 18.49 -9.43 24.90
N LYS A 300 19.18 -9.64 26.02
CA LYS A 300 18.88 -10.73 26.95
C LYS A 300 17.51 -10.51 27.59
N GLU A 301 17.25 -9.30 28.07
CA GLU A 301 15.94 -8.97 28.65
C GLU A 301 14.81 -9.18 27.64
N ALA A 302 15.01 -8.77 26.37
CA ALA A 302 14.00 -8.96 25.32
C ALA A 302 13.62 -10.44 25.14
N PHE A 303 14.62 -11.34 25.09
CA PHE A 303 14.37 -12.78 24.95
C PHE A 303 13.90 -13.44 26.24
N ASP A 304 14.33 -12.98 27.42
CA ASP A 304 13.84 -13.50 28.70
C ASP A 304 12.34 -13.22 28.87
N ILE A 305 11.89 -12.00 28.57
CA ILE A 305 10.46 -11.64 28.57
C ILE A 305 9.72 -12.47 27.53
N ALA A 306 10.24 -12.58 26.31
CA ALA A 306 9.59 -13.36 25.27
C ALA A 306 9.41 -14.83 25.68
N LYS A 307 10.44 -15.44 26.28
CA LYS A 307 10.38 -16.80 26.79
C LYS A 307 9.31 -16.97 27.87
N GLU A 308 9.23 -16.05 28.83
CA GLU A 308 8.21 -16.06 29.88
C GLU A 308 6.79 -16.12 29.29
N TYR A 309 6.50 -15.30 28.27
CA TYR A 309 5.18 -15.22 27.65
C TYR A 309 4.89 -16.38 26.69
N VAL A 310 5.92 -16.92 26.04
CA VAL A 310 5.82 -18.18 25.27
C VAL A 310 5.40 -19.32 26.20
N ASP A 311 6.06 -19.45 27.36
CA ASP A 311 5.78 -20.52 28.32
C ASP A 311 4.38 -20.37 28.94
N LYS A 312 3.93 -19.13 29.18
CA LYS A 312 2.57 -18.83 29.66
C LYS A 312 1.48 -18.97 28.60
N LYS A 313 1.85 -18.98 27.31
CA LYS A 313 0.93 -18.88 26.16
C LYS A 313 0.05 -17.62 26.22
N GLU A 314 0.65 -16.50 26.63
CA GLU A 314 0.01 -15.18 26.68
C GLU A 314 0.65 -14.26 25.63
N PRO A 315 -0.14 -13.41 24.94
CA PRO A 315 0.43 -12.52 23.93
C PRO A 315 1.19 -11.35 24.55
N ILE A 316 2.27 -10.96 23.88
CA ILE A 316 3.01 -9.74 24.21
C ILE A 316 3.72 -9.18 22.99
N SER A 317 3.83 -7.86 22.93
CA SER A 317 4.72 -7.15 22.01
C SER A 317 5.85 -6.44 22.74
N ILE A 318 7.07 -6.68 22.27
CA ILE A 318 8.31 -6.18 22.85
C ILE A 318 9.05 -5.38 21.78
N ALA A 319 9.31 -4.10 22.01
CA ALA A 319 10.23 -3.32 21.18
C ALA A 319 11.64 -3.42 21.76
N TYR A 320 12.57 -3.89 20.93
CA TYR A 320 14.00 -3.84 21.22
C TYR A 320 14.60 -2.57 20.58
N HIS A 321 15.12 -1.68 21.41
CA HIS A 321 15.81 -0.48 20.96
C HIS A 321 17.26 -0.82 20.58
N GLY A 322 17.48 -1.11 19.30
CA GLY A 322 18.77 -1.51 18.77
C GLY A 322 18.67 -2.05 17.35
N ASN A 323 19.81 -2.45 16.77
CA ASN A 323 19.85 -2.99 15.43
C ASN A 323 19.37 -4.45 15.41
N ILE A 324 18.58 -4.83 14.41
CA ILE A 324 18.08 -6.20 14.24
C ILE A 324 19.23 -7.22 14.15
N VAL A 325 20.34 -6.86 13.50
CA VAL A 325 21.49 -7.76 13.35
C VAL A 325 22.04 -8.14 14.73
N ASP A 326 22.18 -7.17 15.65
CA ASP A 326 22.66 -7.43 17.01
C ASP A 326 21.74 -8.40 17.77
N LEU A 327 20.42 -8.27 17.59
CA LEU A 327 19.41 -9.10 18.24
C LEU A 327 19.47 -10.55 17.73
N LEU A 328 19.59 -10.72 16.41
CA LEU A 328 19.65 -12.04 15.77
C LEU A 328 20.99 -12.76 16.04
N GLU A 329 22.10 -12.03 16.08
CA GLU A 329 23.39 -12.59 16.51
C GLU A 329 23.33 -13.12 17.93
N TYR A 330 22.70 -12.36 18.84
CA TYR A 330 22.49 -12.82 20.22
C TYR A 330 21.65 -14.10 20.28
N ALA A 331 20.59 -14.20 19.48
CA ALA A 331 19.78 -15.42 19.40
C ALA A 331 20.59 -16.62 18.91
N LEU A 332 21.42 -16.42 17.88
CA LEU A 332 22.28 -17.46 17.31
C LEU A 332 23.34 -17.94 18.32
N GLU A 333 24.05 -17.01 18.97
CA GLU A 333 25.09 -17.32 19.97
C GLU A 333 24.54 -18.06 21.19
N ASN A 334 23.30 -17.78 21.58
CA ASN A 334 22.64 -18.38 22.75
C ASN A 334 21.70 -19.54 22.40
N ASN A 335 21.69 -20.01 21.14
CA ASN A 335 20.83 -21.10 20.65
C ASN A 335 19.34 -20.88 20.96
N ILE A 336 18.86 -19.63 20.84
CA ILE A 336 17.46 -19.27 21.06
C ILE A 336 16.66 -19.63 19.81
N LYS A 337 15.62 -20.44 19.98
CA LYS A 337 14.73 -20.83 18.89
C LYS A 337 13.82 -19.67 18.48
N ILE A 338 13.84 -19.33 17.20
CA ILE A 338 12.94 -18.36 16.59
C ILE A 338 12.10 -19.12 15.55
N PRO A 339 10.85 -19.53 15.85
CA PRO A 339 10.01 -20.24 14.89
C PRO A 339 9.73 -19.42 13.62
N LEU A 340 9.38 -18.13 13.79
CA LEU A 340 9.05 -17.22 12.69
C LEU A 340 9.95 -15.99 12.74
N LEU A 341 10.57 -15.64 11.61
CA LEU A 341 11.45 -14.49 11.44
C LEU A 341 11.08 -13.72 10.16
N SER A 342 11.10 -12.39 10.22
CA SER A 342 10.96 -11.55 9.02
C SER A 342 11.68 -10.21 9.20
N ASP A 343 11.70 -9.37 8.17
CA ASP A 343 12.24 -8.01 8.21
C ASP A 343 11.29 -7.03 7.53
N GLN A 344 11.07 -5.87 8.15
CA GLN A 344 10.30 -4.78 7.57
C GLN A 344 10.99 -3.42 7.73
N THR A 345 12.33 -3.42 7.70
CA THR A 345 13.11 -2.19 7.49
C THR A 345 12.82 -1.58 6.11
N SER A 346 13.21 -0.33 5.86
CA SER A 346 12.86 0.35 4.60
C SER A 346 13.89 0.11 3.49
N CYS A 347 14.12 -1.14 3.12
CA CYS A 347 15.10 -1.52 2.08
C CYS A 347 14.75 -1.02 0.66
N HIS A 348 13.49 -0.67 0.38
CA HIS A 348 13.12 0.03 -0.85
C HIS A 348 13.83 1.40 -1.01
N ALA A 349 14.34 1.97 0.09
CA ALA A 349 15.10 3.21 0.17
C ALA A 349 16.41 3.00 0.98
N VAL A 350 17.04 1.83 0.79
CA VAL A 350 18.17 1.31 1.61
C VAL A 350 19.33 2.31 1.77
N TYR A 351 19.71 3.01 0.69
CA TYR A 351 20.81 3.99 0.68
C TYR A 351 20.37 5.44 0.98
N GLU A 352 19.09 5.66 1.27
CA GLU A 352 18.51 6.98 1.53
C GLU A 352 18.18 7.18 3.02
N GLY A 353 18.62 6.25 3.87
CA GLY A 353 18.36 6.25 5.31
C GLY A 353 17.21 5.32 5.73
N GLY A 354 16.70 4.49 4.82
CA GLY A 354 15.72 3.46 5.15
C GLY A 354 16.28 2.28 5.95
N TYR A 355 17.61 2.09 5.92
CA TYR A 355 18.32 1.03 6.63
C TYR A 355 19.48 1.62 7.46
N CYS A 356 19.57 1.23 8.73
CA CYS A 356 20.61 1.75 9.63
C CYS A 356 21.75 0.73 9.73
N PRO A 357 22.99 1.12 9.40
CA PRO A 357 24.14 0.23 9.59
C PRO A 357 24.30 -0.22 11.03
N GLN A 358 24.71 -1.47 11.22
CA GLN A 358 25.08 -2.01 12.52
C GLN A 358 26.28 -1.22 13.09
N GLY A 359 26.28 -1.00 14.41
CA GLY A 359 27.33 -0.25 15.10
C GLY A 359 27.17 1.28 15.07
N LEU A 360 26.17 1.83 14.35
CA LEU A 360 25.81 3.25 14.41
C LEU A 360 24.52 3.45 15.20
N THR A 361 24.42 4.55 15.95
CA THR A 361 23.12 5.03 16.46
C THR A 361 22.31 5.66 15.33
N PHE A 362 21.00 5.83 15.56
CA PHE A 362 20.12 6.50 14.60
C PHE A 362 20.57 7.92 14.27
N GLU A 363 21.04 8.67 15.26
CA GLU A 363 21.56 10.04 15.10
C GLU A 363 22.85 10.06 14.29
N GLN A 364 23.80 9.17 14.61
CA GLN A 364 25.06 9.04 13.87
C GLN A 364 24.81 8.69 12.41
N ARG A 365 23.89 7.74 12.16
CA ARG A 365 23.46 7.41 10.81
C ARG A 365 22.86 8.60 10.08
N THR A 366 21.99 9.36 10.75
CA THR A 366 21.30 10.52 10.17
C THR A 366 22.28 11.64 9.82
N GLU A 367 23.30 11.85 10.63
CA GLU A 367 24.38 12.80 10.34
C GLU A 367 25.25 12.31 9.17
N MET A 368 25.63 11.03 9.15
CA MET A 368 26.45 10.44 8.09
C MET A 368 25.80 10.54 6.71
N LEU A 369 24.46 10.43 6.61
CA LEU A 369 23.74 10.65 5.36
C LEU A 369 23.98 12.04 4.74
N LYS A 370 24.26 13.05 5.58
CA LYS A 370 24.55 14.42 5.15
C LYS A 370 26.04 14.63 4.91
N SER A 371 26.88 14.09 5.78
CA SER A 371 28.31 14.40 5.82
C SER A 371 29.17 13.47 4.95
N ASP A 372 28.83 12.17 4.86
CA ASP A 372 29.63 11.16 4.17
C ASP A 372 28.76 10.00 3.63
N ARG A 373 28.12 10.27 2.50
CA ARG A 373 27.23 9.31 1.84
C ARG A 373 27.97 8.07 1.33
N GLN A 374 29.25 8.20 0.95
CA GLN A 374 30.03 7.07 0.44
C GLN A 374 30.31 6.06 1.55
N GLN A 375 30.76 6.53 2.71
CA GLN A 375 30.95 5.68 3.89
C GLN A 375 29.63 5.05 4.35
N PHE A 376 28.53 5.81 4.33
CA PHE A 376 27.21 5.28 4.67
C PHE A 376 26.84 4.06 3.80
N VAL A 377 26.98 4.18 2.47
CA VAL A 377 26.68 3.08 1.54
C VAL A 377 27.53 1.85 1.83
N MET A 378 28.84 2.02 2.06
CA MET A 378 29.72 0.89 2.39
C MET A 378 29.30 0.17 3.68
N LEU A 379 28.93 0.91 4.72
CA LEU A 379 28.48 0.33 5.99
C LEU A 379 27.12 -0.35 5.88
N VAL A 380 26.22 0.19 5.05
CA VAL A 380 24.94 -0.45 4.70
C VAL A 380 25.20 -1.80 4.02
N ASP A 381 26.04 -1.83 2.99
CA ASP A 381 26.36 -3.07 2.27
C ASP A 381 27.00 -4.11 3.19
N GLN A 382 27.91 -3.69 4.07
CA GLN A 382 28.50 -4.57 5.08
C GLN A 382 27.44 -5.13 6.04
N THR A 383 26.51 -4.30 6.50
CA THR A 383 25.45 -4.72 7.41
C THR A 383 24.46 -5.66 6.72
N LEU A 384 24.11 -5.44 5.45
CA LEU A 384 23.23 -6.34 4.68
C LEU A 384 23.86 -7.73 4.53
N LYS A 385 25.17 -7.80 4.22
CA LYS A 385 25.93 -9.06 4.17
C LYS A 385 25.86 -9.78 5.51
N ARG A 386 26.10 -9.06 6.61
CA ARG A 386 26.06 -9.65 7.95
C ARG A 386 24.66 -10.13 8.33
N HIS A 387 23.64 -9.35 8.01
CA HIS A 387 22.24 -9.72 8.26
C HIS A 387 21.86 -10.99 7.50
N PHE A 388 22.28 -11.12 6.24
CA PHE A 388 22.11 -12.33 5.44
C PHE A 388 22.78 -13.56 6.09
N GLU A 389 24.04 -13.44 6.51
CA GLU A 389 24.78 -14.55 7.14
C GLU A 389 24.07 -15.08 8.40
N VAL A 390 23.58 -14.17 9.24
CA VAL A 390 22.90 -14.54 10.49
C VAL A 390 21.53 -15.16 10.21
N ILE A 391 20.75 -14.63 9.28
CA ILE A 391 19.48 -15.23 8.86
C ILE A 391 19.72 -16.64 8.30
N LYS A 392 20.73 -16.80 7.43
CA LYS A 392 21.09 -18.09 6.85
C LYS A 392 21.40 -19.13 7.93
N ALA A 393 22.21 -18.79 8.93
CA ALA A 393 22.52 -19.68 10.04
C ALA A 393 21.28 -20.03 10.91
N LEU A 394 20.40 -19.06 11.16
CA LEU A 394 19.14 -19.29 11.87
C LEU A 394 18.18 -20.19 11.09
N VAL A 395 18.10 -20.02 9.76
CA VAL A 395 17.29 -20.87 8.87
C VAL A 395 17.83 -22.29 8.81
N GLU A 396 19.15 -22.47 8.71
CA GLU A 396 19.82 -23.78 8.82
C GLU A 396 19.53 -24.47 10.17
N SER A 397 19.22 -23.69 11.21
CA SER A 397 18.83 -24.16 12.55
C SER A 397 17.32 -24.38 12.74
N GLY A 398 16.52 -24.24 11.67
CA GLY A 398 15.08 -24.52 11.67
C GLY A 398 14.17 -23.29 11.84
N THR A 399 14.71 -22.07 11.74
CA THR A 399 13.90 -20.84 11.67
C THR A 399 13.21 -20.73 10.32
N TYR A 400 11.93 -20.37 10.28
CA TYR A 400 11.29 -19.96 9.03
C TYR A 400 11.45 -18.46 8.83
N PHE A 401 12.25 -18.08 7.82
CA PHE A 401 12.39 -16.71 7.37
C PHE A 401 11.52 -16.45 6.13
N PHE A 402 10.86 -15.30 6.10
CA PHE A 402 10.16 -14.81 4.91
C PHE A 402 10.37 -13.31 4.72
N ASP A 403 10.55 -12.88 3.48
CA ASP A 403 10.66 -11.45 3.13
C ASP A 403 9.27 -10.78 3.16
N TYR A 404 9.17 -9.62 3.81
CA TYR A 404 7.89 -8.90 3.98
C TYR A 404 7.58 -7.93 2.82
N GLY A 405 8.21 -8.10 1.66
CA GLY A 405 8.00 -7.27 0.47
C GLY A 405 8.55 -5.85 0.61
N ASN A 406 9.65 -5.69 1.35
CA ASN A 406 10.34 -4.41 1.58
C ASN A 406 11.59 -4.23 0.71
N ALA A 407 11.84 -5.14 -0.25
CA ALA A 407 13.01 -5.23 -1.11
C ALA A 407 14.32 -5.64 -0.40
N PHE A 408 14.24 -6.23 0.80
CA PHE A 408 15.41 -6.65 1.57
C PHE A 408 16.30 -7.64 0.82
N MET A 409 15.73 -8.71 0.26
CA MET A 409 16.51 -9.70 -0.50
C MET A 409 17.19 -9.09 -1.74
N LYS A 410 16.50 -8.16 -2.42
CA LYS A 410 17.09 -7.43 -3.56
C LYS A 410 18.24 -6.55 -3.11
N SER A 411 18.11 -5.85 -1.98
CA SER A 411 19.20 -5.05 -1.42
C SER A 411 20.41 -5.91 -1.02
N ILE A 412 20.19 -7.12 -0.49
CA ILE A 412 21.28 -8.07 -0.21
C ILE A 412 22.00 -8.49 -1.50
N TYR A 413 21.25 -8.82 -2.56
CA TYR A 413 21.81 -9.14 -3.87
C TYR A 413 22.64 -7.97 -4.42
N ASP A 414 22.10 -6.75 -4.37
CA ASP A 414 22.78 -5.53 -4.84
C ASP A 414 24.03 -5.17 -4.04
N ALA A 415 24.08 -5.53 -2.75
CA ALA A 415 25.28 -5.43 -1.93
C ALA A 415 26.37 -6.45 -2.31
N GLY A 416 26.09 -7.37 -3.23
CA GLY A 416 27.04 -8.33 -3.80
C GLY A 416 26.95 -9.75 -3.24
N VAL A 417 25.86 -10.11 -2.54
CA VAL A 417 25.62 -11.49 -2.06
C VAL A 417 24.88 -12.27 -3.15
N ASN A 418 25.64 -12.79 -4.12
CA ASN A 418 25.03 -13.48 -5.27
C ASN A 418 24.34 -14.80 -4.90
N GLU A 419 24.72 -15.44 -3.79
CA GLU A 419 24.13 -16.70 -3.34
C GLU A 419 22.67 -16.58 -2.88
N ILE A 420 22.16 -15.36 -2.66
CA ILE A 420 20.75 -15.15 -2.37
C ILE A 420 19.87 -15.36 -3.62
N SER A 421 20.44 -15.27 -4.83
CA SER A 421 19.75 -15.57 -6.08
C SER A 421 19.45 -17.06 -6.18
N LYS A 422 18.22 -17.39 -6.59
CA LYS A 422 17.78 -18.78 -6.76
C LYS A 422 18.50 -19.51 -7.90
N ASN A 423 18.89 -18.78 -8.96
CA ASN A 423 19.59 -19.34 -10.13
C ASN A 423 21.10 -19.06 -10.12
N GLY A 424 21.58 -18.19 -9.22
CA GLY A 424 22.99 -17.80 -9.11
C GLY A 424 23.50 -16.90 -10.24
N ILE A 425 22.63 -16.45 -11.14
CA ILE A 425 22.95 -15.65 -12.33
C ILE A 425 22.35 -14.25 -12.20
N ASP A 426 21.03 -14.16 -11.97
CA ASP A 426 20.27 -12.92 -11.89
C ASP A 426 19.11 -13.02 -10.87
N ASP A 427 18.31 -11.97 -10.76
CA ASP A 427 17.16 -11.86 -9.83
C ASP A 427 15.81 -12.27 -10.46
N LYS A 428 15.82 -12.83 -11.68
CA LYS A 428 14.58 -13.10 -12.43
C LYS A 428 13.78 -14.29 -11.89
N ASP A 429 14.48 -15.28 -11.34
CA ASP A 429 13.86 -16.46 -10.72
C ASP A 429 13.57 -16.25 -9.23
N GLY A 430 13.74 -15.02 -8.73
CA GLY A 430 13.59 -14.67 -7.32
C GLY A 430 14.79 -15.09 -6.47
N PHE A 431 14.54 -15.24 -5.18
CA PHE A 431 15.56 -15.43 -4.15
C PHE A 431 15.38 -16.76 -3.40
N ILE A 432 16.40 -17.18 -2.65
CA ILE A 432 16.41 -18.47 -1.93
C ILE A 432 15.40 -18.54 -0.78
N TRP A 433 15.00 -17.40 -0.22
CA TRP A 433 13.93 -17.31 0.76
C TRP A 433 12.66 -16.77 0.10
N PRO A 434 11.50 -17.33 0.44
CA PRO A 434 10.24 -16.90 -0.14
C PRO A 434 9.86 -15.50 0.37
N SER A 435 9.15 -14.74 -0.45
CA SER A 435 8.38 -13.62 0.06
C SER A 435 7.12 -14.13 0.77
N TYR A 436 6.56 -13.33 1.68
CA TYR A 436 5.29 -13.65 2.34
C TYR A 436 4.14 -13.84 1.33
N VAL A 437 4.20 -13.23 0.14
CA VAL A 437 3.21 -13.50 -0.90
C VAL A 437 3.50 -14.81 -1.63
N GLU A 438 4.77 -15.12 -1.90
CA GLU A 438 5.16 -16.33 -2.62
C GLU A 438 4.64 -17.59 -1.90
N ASP A 439 4.85 -17.65 -0.59
CA ASP A 439 4.57 -18.85 0.19
C ASP A 439 3.34 -18.75 1.08
N ILE A 440 2.88 -17.57 1.46
CA ILE A 440 1.77 -17.45 2.41
C ILE A 440 0.54 -16.86 1.72
N LEU A 441 0.52 -15.56 1.42
CA LEU A 441 -0.70 -14.90 0.95
C LEU A 441 -1.13 -15.36 -0.45
N GLY A 442 -0.19 -15.65 -1.35
CA GLY A 442 -0.50 -16.15 -2.68
C GLY A 442 -1.31 -17.46 -2.59
N PRO A 443 -0.71 -18.55 -2.06
CA PRO A 443 -1.38 -19.83 -1.93
C PRO A 443 -2.61 -19.83 -1.01
N GLU A 444 -2.55 -19.14 0.13
CA GLU A 444 -3.56 -19.25 1.18
C GLU A 444 -4.68 -18.20 1.08
N LEU A 445 -4.51 -17.13 0.29
CA LEU A 445 -5.51 -16.06 0.17
C LEU A 445 -5.81 -15.71 -1.30
N PHE A 446 -4.83 -15.16 -2.03
CA PHE A 446 -5.06 -14.64 -3.38
C PHE A 446 -5.49 -15.73 -4.35
N ASP A 447 -4.95 -16.94 -4.21
CA ASP A 447 -5.30 -18.02 -5.11
C ASP A 447 -6.77 -18.46 -4.93
N PHE A 448 -7.38 -18.18 -3.77
CA PHE A 448 -8.81 -18.34 -3.48
C PHE A 448 -9.64 -17.05 -3.67
N GLY A 449 -9.02 -15.96 -4.15
CA GLY A 449 -9.67 -14.66 -4.35
C GLY A 449 -9.78 -13.78 -3.11
N TYR A 450 -9.27 -14.20 -1.95
CA TYR A 450 -9.29 -13.39 -0.74
C TYR A 450 -8.28 -12.26 -0.83
N GLY A 451 -8.72 -11.05 -0.52
CA GLY A 451 -7.85 -9.89 -0.47
C GLY A 451 -8.57 -8.69 0.15
N PRO A 452 -7.91 -7.53 0.27
CA PRO A 452 -8.41 -6.41 1.03
C PRO A 452 -9.75 -5.92 0.50
N PHE A 453 -10.74 -5.88 1.38
CA PHE A 453 -12.04 -5.26 1.16
C PHE A 453 -12.27 -4.25 2.27
N ARG A 454 -12.32 -2.97 1.91
CA ARG A 454 -12.42 -1.86 2.88
C ARG A 454 -13.59 -0.96 2.55
N TRP A 455 -14.10 -0.29 3.57
CA TRP A 455 -15.15 0.69 3.42
C TRP A 455 -14.97 1.86 4.38
N VAL A 456 -15.58 2.99 4.01
CA VAL A 456 -15.62 4.22 4.79
C VAL A 456 -17.07 4.67 4.90
N CYS A 457 -17.54 4.89 6.12
CA CYS A 457 -18.86 5.47 6.39
C CYS A 457 -18.77 6.98 6.16
N LEU A 458 -19.30 7.45 5.02
CA LEU A 458 -19.14 8.84 4.58
C LEU A 458 -19.97 9.82 5.44
N SER A 459 -20.88 9.31 6.27
CA SER A 459 -21.56 10.12 7.30
C SER A 459 -20.62 10.59 8.42
N GLY A 460 -19.45 9.99 8.58
CA GLY A 460 -18.54 10.24 9.69
C GLY A 460 -19.03 9.70 11.05
N LYS A 461 -20.17 9.01 11.09
CA LYS A 461 -20.76 8.50 12.34
C LYS A 461 -20.15 7.16 12.74
N HIS A 462 -19.69 7.08 13.98
CA HIS A 462 -19.21 5.82 14.55
C HIS A 462 -20.30 4.73 14.61
N GLU A 463 -21.56 5.12 14.83
CA GLU A 463 -22.70 4.21 14.82
C GLU A 463 -22.88 3.50 13.46
N ASP A 464 -22.59 4.17 12.35
CA ASP A 464 -22.66 3.56 11.03
C ASP A 464 -21.57 2.49 10.90
N LEU A 465 -20.37 2.74 11.45
CA LEU A 465 -19.30 1.75 11.46
C LEU A 465 -19.69 0.49 12.24
N ILE A 466 -20.25 0.64 13.45
CA ILE A 466 -20.74 -0.49 14.26
C ILE A 466 -21.79 -1.31 13.48
N LYS A 467 -22.73 -0.64 12.82
CA LYS A 467 -23.77 -1.31 12.00
C LYS A 467 -23.15 -2.06 10.81
N THR A 468 -22.20 -1.44 10.11
CA THR A 468 -21.52 -2.07 8.98
C THR A 468 -20.63 -3.23 9.42
N ASP A 469 -19.95 -3.14 10.56
CA ASP A 469 -19.17 -4.24 11.14
C ASP A 469 -20.07 -5.45 11.42
N LYS A 470 -21.22 -5.21 12.06
CA LYS A 470 -22.22 -6.25 12.31
C LYS A 470 -22.75 -6.87 11.02
N ALA A 471 -23.13 -6.05 10.04
CA ALA A 471 -23.67 -6.53 8.78
C ALA A 471 -22.63 -7.31 7.94
N ALA A 472 -21.37 -6.88 7.94
CA ALA A 472 -20.29 -7.62 7.31
C ALA A 472 -20.07 -8.97 8.01
N MET A 473 -20.06 -8.99 9.35
CA MET A 473 -19.93 -10.21 10.15
C MET A 473 -21.06 -11.20 9.88
N GLU A 474 -22.31 -10.75 9.78
CA GLU A 474 -23.49 -11.58 9.44
C GLU A 474 -23.44 -12.15 8.02
N CYS A 475 -22.67 -11.52 7.12
CA CYS A 475 -22.50 -12.00 5.75
C CYS A 475 -21.46 -13.13 5.63
N ILE A 476 -20.56 -13.28 6.60
CA ILE A 476 -19.44 -14.23 6.58
C ILE A 476 -19.87 -15.53 7.28
N ASP A 477 -19.66 -16.66 6.60
CA ASP A 477 -19.85 -18.00 7.18
C ASP A 477 -18.50 -18.51 7.72
N PRO A 478 -18.28 -18.49 9.06
CA PRO A 478 -17.00 -18.86 9.64
C PRO A 478 -16.69 -20.36 9.53
N ASP A 479 -17.66 -21.20 9.14
CA ASP A 479 -17.48 -22.65 9.01
C ASP A 479 -17.18 -23.07 7.56
N ARG A 480 -17.28 -22.14 6.59
CA ARG A 480 -17.03 -22.43 5.16
C ARG A 480 -15.56 -22.69 4.86
N ARG A 481 -14.66 -21.79 5.31
CA ARG A 481 -13.21 -21.87 5.10
C ARG A 481 -12.45 -21.19 6.25
N GLY A 482 -11.18 -21.57 6.44
CA GLY A 482 -10.32 -20.94 7.46
C GLY A 482 -10.17 -19.43 7.29
N GLN A 483 -10.11 -18.95 6.05
CA GLN A 483 -10.03 -17.52 5.72
C GLN A 483 -11.30 -16.78 6.15
N ASP A 484 -12.49 -17.35 5.98
CA ASP A 484 -13.75 -16.75 6.45
C ASP A 484 -13.77 -16.63 7.97
N ARG A 485 -13.38 -17.71 8.67
CA ARG A 485 -13.28 -17.71 10.13
C ARG A 485 -12.34 -16.62 10.65
N ASP A 486 -11.17 -16.47 10.04
CA ASP A 486 -10.19 -15.47 10.46
C ASP A 486 -10.73 -14.05 10.29
N ASN A 487 -11.41 -13.79 9.18
CA ASN A 487 -12.01 -12.49 8.91
C ASN A 487 -13.25 -12.22 9.76
N TYR A 488 -14.01 -13.26 10.12
CA TYR A 488 -15.07 -13.18 11.12
C TYR A 488 -14.53 -12.83 12.52
N VAL A 489 -13.46 -13.50 12.96
CA VAL A 489 -12.80 -13.20 14.25
C VAL A 489 -12.24 -11.78 14.25
N TRP A 490 -11.59 -11.38 13.16
CA TRP A 490 -11.08 -10.03 12.99
C TRP A 490 -12.19 -8.97 13.13
N ILE A 491 -13.28 -9.08 12.37
CA ILE A 491 -14.34 -8.06 12.39
C ILE A 491 -15.07 -8.01 13.74
N ARG A 492 -15.28 -9.16 14.38
CA ARG A 492 -15.85 -9.26 15.74
C ARG A 492 -15.05 -8.47 16.77
N ASP A 493 -13.73 -8.49 16.66
CA ASP A 493 -12.83 -7.89 17.65
C ASP A 493 -12.25 -6.53 17.20
N ALA A 494 -12.58 -6.06 15.99
CA ALA A 494 -12.01 -4.84 15.43
C ALA A 494 -12.27 -3.59 16.30
N GLU A 495 -13.46 -3.50 16.91
CA GLU A 495 -13.83 -2.41 17.81
C GLU A 495 -13.00 -2.39 19.11
N LYS A 496 -12.73 -3.58 19.66
CA LYS A 496 -11.91 -3.72 20.89
C LYS A 496 -10.48 -3.21 20.68
N ASN A 497 -9.98 -3.30 19.45
CA ASN A 497 -8.62 -2.93 19.09
C ASN A 497 -8.43 -1.43 18.81
N LYS A 498 -9.51 -0.64 18.65
CA LYS A 498 -9.48 0.83 18.48
C LYS A 498 -8.49 1.30 17.40
N LEU A 499 -8.51 0.67 16.23
CA LEU A 499 -7.56 0.94 15.14
C LEU A 499 -7.99 2.09 14.20
N VAL A 500 -9.18 2.66 14.41
CA VAL A 500 -9.74 3.72 13.57
C VAL A 500 -8.99 5.03 13.81
N VAL A 501 -8.51 5.65 12.74
CA VAL A 501 -7.90 6.98 12.72
C VAL A 501 -8.51 7.74 11.54
N GLY A 502 -8.83 9.02 11.71
CA GLY A 502 -9.49 9.82 10.69
C GLY A 502 -10.95 9.38 10.45
N THR A 503 -11.28 9.04 9.21
CA THR A 503 -12.63 8.59 8.83
C THR A 503 -13.05 7.27 9.49
N GLN A 504 -14.35 7.10 9.69
CA GLN A 504 -14.94 5.87 10.21
C GLN A 504 -14.86 4.76 9.16
N ALA A 505 -13.77 4.00 9.22
CA ALA A 505 -13.38 3.04 8.20
C ALA A 505 -13.06 1.67 8.79
N ARG A 506 -13.26 0.63 7.99
CA ARG A 506 -12.92 -0.75 8.32
C ARG A 506 -12.35 -1.47 7.10
N ILE A 507 -11.62 -2.54 7.37
CA ILE A 507 -11.08 -3.49 6.40
C ILE A 507 -11.26 -4.91 6.90
N LEU A 508 -11.38 -5.84 5.97
CA LEU A 508 -11.21 -7.28 6.17
C LEU A 508 -10.81 -7.91 4.82
N TYR A 509 -10.58 -9.22 4.76
CA TYR A 509 -10.35 -9.96 3.51
C TYR A 509 -11.57 -10.83 3.17
N GLN A 510 -12.00 -10.77 1.92
CA GLN A 510 -13.06 -11.62 1.37
C GLN A 510 -12.82 -11.96 -0.09
N ASP A 511 -13.37 -13.10 -0.52
CA ASP A 511 -13.39 -13.57 -1.90
C ASP A 511 -14.44 -12.82 -2.77
N ALA A 512 -14.55 -13.22 -4.03
CA ALA A 512 -15.43 -12.57 -5.02
C ALA A 512 -16.88 -12.45 -4.54
N MET A 513 -17.44 -13.56 -4.05
CA MET A 513 -18.85 -13.63 -3.67
C MET A 513 -19.10 -13.05 -2.29
N GLY A 514 -18.16 -13.19 -1.36
CA GLY A 514 -18.17 -12.51 -0.07
C GLY A 514 -18.18 -10.99 -0.22
N ARG A 515 -17.28 -10.43 -1.04
CA ARG A 515 -17.28 -8.99 -1.38
C ARG A 515 -18.61 -8.55 -1.97
N THR A 516 -19.14 -9.31 -2.93
CA THR A 516 -20.42 -9.02 -3.58
C THR A 516 -21.57 -8.99 -2.57
N LYS A 517 -21.65 -9.99 -1.69
CA LYS A 517 -22.70 -10.10 -0.66
C LYS A 517 -22.65 -8.95 0.34
N ILE A 518 -21.46 -8.63 0.85
CA ILE A 518 -21.29 -7.52 1.81
C ILE A 518 -21.61 -6.18 1.14
N ALA A 519 -21.11 -5.94 -0.08
CA ALA A 519 -21.37 -4.70 -0.81
C ALA A 519 -22.87 -4.47 -1.07
N LEU A 520 -23.59 -5.50 -1.50
CA LEU A 520 -25.04 -5.44 -1.71
C LEU A 520 -25.79 -5.20 -0.40
N LYS A 521 -25.38 -5.86 0.70
CA LYS A 521 -25.98 -5.62 2.01
C LYS A 521 -25.77 -4.18 2.48
N PHE A 522 -24.58 -3.63 2.30
CA PHE A 522 -24.31 -2.23 2.63
C PHE A 522 -25.13 -1.27 1.77
N ASN A 523 -25.24 -1.51 0.47
CA ASN A 523 -26.05 -0.64 -0.39
C ASN A 523 -27.55 -0.69 -0.02
N ASP A 524 -28.06 -1.86 0.37
CA ASP A 524 -29.41 -2.01 0.91
C ASP A 524 -29.60 -1.23 2.23
N MET A 525 -28.62 -1.28 3.14
CA MET A 525 -28.66 -0.49 4.37
C MET A 525 -28.67 1.03 4.11
N VAL A 526 -27.92 1.50 3.11
CA VAL A 526 -27.97 2.91 2.66
C VAL A 526 -29.35 3.26 2.13
N ARG A 527 -29.93 2.40 1.28
CA ARG A 527 -31.28 2.57 0.72
C ARG A 527 -32.36 2.67 1.79
N ASN A 528 -32.24 1.85 2.83
CA ASN A 528 -33.20 1.81 3.95
C ASN A 528 -32.95 2.90 5.00
N GLY A 529 -31.92 3.73 4.84
CA GLY A 529 -31.57 4.80 5.78
C GLY A 529 -31.01 4.29 7.11
N GLU A 530 -30.56 3.04 7.17
CA GLU A 530 -29.93 2.45 8.37
C GLU A 530 -28.55 3.09 8.64
N VAL A 531 -27.84 3.46 7.58
CA VAL A 531 -26.54 4.13 7.56
C VAL A 531 -26.51 5.20 6.45
N GLY A 532 -25.60 6.18 6.55
CA GLY A 532 -25.34 7.11 5.45
C GLY A 532 -24.56 6.47 4.29
N PRO A 533 -24.29 7.20 3.19
CA PRO A 533 -23.51 6.68 2.06
C PRO A 533 -22.18 6.06 2.48
N ILE A 534 -21.74 5.03 1.75
CA ILE A 534 -20.51 4.29 2.05
C ILE A 534 -19.59 4.35 0.83
N MET A 535 -18.30 4.58 1.05
CA MET A 535 -17.28 4.40 0.02
C MET A 535 -16.62 3.04 0.20
N LEU A 536 -16.82 2.12 -0.73
CA LEU A 536 -16.04 0.89 -0.82
C LEU A 536 -14.72 1.14 -1.54
N GLY A 537 -13.74 0.31 -1.26
CA GLY A 537 -12.50 0.25 -2.02
C GLY A 537 -11.62 -0.88 -1.53
N ARG A 538 -10.33 -0.80 -1.85
CA ARG A 538 -9.30 -1.74 -1.40
C ARG A 538 -7.90 -1.15 -1.49
N ASP A 539 -6.93 -1.89 -0.97
CA ASP A 539 -5.55 -1.65 -1.35
C ASP A 539 -5.31 -2.11 -2.78
N HIS A 540 -4.18 -1.69 -3.37
CA HIS A 540 -3.77 -2.30 -4.64
C HIS A 540 -3.10 -3.66 -4.41
N HIS A 541 -2.62 -3.93 -3.18
CA HIS A 541 -2.18 -5.25 -2.70
C HIS A 541 -3.35 -6.26 -2.66
N ASP A 542 -3.77 -6.71 -3.83
CA ASP A 542 -4.93 -7.59 -4.02
C ASP A 542 -4.70 -8.58 -5.17
N VAL A 543 -5.54 -9.60 -5.24
CA VAL A 543 -5.46 -10.74 -6.16
C VAL A 543 -5.27 -10.36 -7.63
N SER A 544 -5.99 -9.35 -8.13
CA SER A 544 -5.96 -8.90 -9.54
C SER A 544 -5.30 -7.54 -9.73
N GLY A 545 -5.23 -6.75 -8.65
CA GLY A 545 -4.92 -5.33 -8.74
C GLY A 545 -3.48 -5.04 -9.11
N THR A 546 -2.54 -5.95 -8.86
CA THR A 546 -1.11 -5.65 -8.97
C THR A 546 -0.32 -6.76 -9.64
N ASP A 547 0.50 -6.37 -10.62
CA ASP A 547 1.61 -7.16 -11.11
C ASP A 547 2.90 -6.65 -10.43
N SER A 548 3.53 -7.51 -9.62
CA SER A 548 4.78 -7.23 -8.92
C SER A 548 5.57 -8.52 -8.70
N PRO A 549 6.61 -8.81 -9.50
CA PRO A 549 7.36 -10.07 -9.46
C PRO A 549 7.96 -10.40 -8.10
N PHE A 550 8.27 -9.37 -7.31
CA PHE A 550 8.90 -9.49 -6.00
C PHE A 550 7.91 -9.52 -4.84
N ARG A 551 6.60 -9.38 -5.14
CA ARG A 551 5.56 -9.34 -4.11
C ARG A 551 4.25 -9.94 -4.64
N GLU A 552 3.28 -9.14 -5.11
CA GLU A 552 1.92 -9.62 -5.40
C GLU A 552 1.84 -10.80 -6.40
N THR A 553 2.78 -10.87 -7.35
CA THR A 553 2.85 -11.94 -8.36
C THR A 553 4.08 -12.84 -8.19
N SER A 554 4.71 -12.86 -7.01
CA SER A 554 5.88 -13.73 -6.76
C SER A 554 5.51 -15.21 -6.71
N ASN A 555 4.25 -15.58 -6.42
CA ASN A 555 3.78 -16.96 -6.49
C ASN A 555 3.36 -17.42 -7.90
N ILE A 556 3.62 -16.62 -8.95
CA ILE A 556 3.32 -16.94 -10.34
C ILE A 556 4.56 -17.53 -11.00
N LYS A 557 4.49 -18.82 -11.34
CA LYS A 557 5.67 -19.65 -11.62
C LYS A 557 5.83 -20.05 -13.08
N ASP A 558 4.99 -19.52 -13.97
CA ASP A 558 5.02 -19.83 -15.41
C ASP A 558 5.93 -18.89 -16.22
N GLY A 559 6.60 -17.94 -15.56
CA GLY A 559 7.43 -16.91 -16.17
C GLY A 559 6.67 -15.64 -16.56
N SER A 560 5.35 -15.61 -16.41
CA SER A 560 4.54 -14.41 -16.70
C SER A 560 4.56 -13.37 -15.57
N ASN A 561 5.19 -13.66 -14.43
CA ASN A 561 5.24 -12.77 -13.26
C ASN A 561 5.78 -11.37 -13.56
N VAL A 562 6.61 -11.23 -14.62
CA VAL A 562 7.18 -9.97 -15.13
C VAL A 562 6.26 -9.14 -16.02
N MET A 563 5.10 -9.68 -16.40
CA MET A 563 4.12 -8.99 -17.24
C MET A 563 3.22 -8.08 -16.41
N ALA A 564 2.62 -7.06 -17.03
CA ALA A 564 1.72 -6.08 -16.39
C ALA A 564 0.26 -6.14 -16.91
N ASP A 565 -0.09 -7.24 -17.60
CA ASP A 565 -1.41 -7.41 -18.22
C ASP A 565 -2.54 -7.49 -17.20
N MET A 566 -2.32 -8.17 -16.07
CA MET A 566 -3.37 -8.43 -15.07
C MET A 566 -3.85 -7.14 -14.41
N ALA A 567 -2.92 -6.32 -13.91
CA ALA A 567 -3.25 -5.04 -13.29
C ALA A 567 -3.89 -4.06 -14.29
N THR A 568 -3.39 -4.04 -15.53
CA THR A 568 -3.93 -3.19 -16.60
C THR A 568 -5.36 -3.60 -16.97
N GLN A 569 -5.61 -4.90 -17.13
CA GLN A 569 -6.94 -5.43 -17.40
C GLN A 569 -7.88 -5.19 -16.22
N CYS A 570 -7.43 -5.40 -14.98
CA CYS A 570 -8.22 -5.10 -13.78
C CYS A 570 -8.71 -3.64 -13.77
N PHE A 571 -7.80 -2.68 -14.00
CA PHE A 571 -8.13 -1.25 -14.12
C PHE A 571 -9.17 -0.98 -15.23
N ALA A 572 -8.92 -1.47 -16.45
CA ALA A 572 -9.79 -1.23 -17.59
C ALA A 572 -11.18 -1.88 -17.41
N GLY A 573 -11.21 -3.10 -16.89
CA GLY A 573 -12.46 -3.83 -16.67
C GLY A 573 -13.28 -3.31 -15.50
N ASN A 574 -12.64 -2.76 -14.46
CA ASN A 574 -13.33 -2.02 -13.39
C ASN A 574 -13.96 -0.74 -13.94
N ALA A 575 -13.25 -0.03 -14.83
CA ALA A 575 -13.78 1.16 -15.49
C ALA A 575 -15.00 0.81 -16.37
N ALA A 576 -14.90 -0.28 -17.14
CA ALA A 576 -15.97 -0.75 -18.02
C ALA A 576 -17.23 -1.20 -17.26
N ARG A 577 -17.10 -1.61 -16.00
CA ARG A 577 -18.19 -2.11 -15.14
C ARG A 577 -18.74 -1.07 -14.17
N GLY A 578 -18.23 0.15 -14.20
CA GLY A 578 -18.84 1.30 -13.54
C GLY A 578 -18.45 1.55 -12.09
N MET A 579 -17.25 1.12 -11.69
CA MET A 579 -16.66 1.60 -10.43
C MET A 579 -16.62 3.13 -10.41
N SER A 580 -16.98 3.76 -9.29
CA SER A 580 -17.05 5.23 -9.18
C SER A 580 -15.68 5.90 -9.41
N LEU A 581 -14.60 5.25 -9.00
CA LEU A 581 -13.20 5.67 -9.18
C LEU A 581 -12.37 4.47 -9.60
N VAL A 582 -11.46 4.67 -10.56
CA VAL A 582 -10.43 3.69 -10.93
C VAL A 582 -9.06 4.34 -10.95
N ALA A 583 -8.04 3.61 -10.49
CA ALA A 583 -6.67 4.08 -10.43
C ALA A 583 -5.70 3.05 -11.02
N LEU A 584 -4.73 3.50 -11.82
CA LEU A 584 -3.59 2.70 -12.27
C LEU A 584 -2.28 3.42 -11.95
N HIS A 585 -1.47 2.83 -11.09
CA HIS A 585 -0.23 3.40 -10.62
C HIS A 585 0.96 2.57 -11.07
N ASN A 586 2.12 3.21 -11.08
CA ASN A 586 3.42 2.57 -11.23
C ASN A 586 4.16 2.57 -9.89
N GLY A 587 4.68 1.41 -9.53
CA GLY A 587 5.67 1.23 -8.49
C GLY A 587 5.12 1.04 -7.07
N GLY A 588 3.81 0.87 -6.91
CA GLY A 588 3.17 0.72 -5.61
C GLY A 588 3.83 -0.31 -4.70
N GLY A 589 4.41 0.18 -3.62
CA GLY A 589 4.96 -0.63 -2.54
C GLY A 589 6.36 -1.21 -2.79
N VAL A 590 6.75 -1.58 -4.01
CA VAL A 590 8.12 -2.06 -4.30
C VAL A 590 9.03 -1.02 -4.98
N GLY A 591 8.46 0.11 -5.42
CA GLY A 591 9.15 1.23 -6.08
C GLY A 591 8.92 1.27 -7.60
N ILE A 592 9.19 2.44 -8.21
CA ILE A 592 9.04 2.69 -9.66
C ILE A 592 9.74 1.64 -10.52
N GLY A 593 9.10 1.25 -11.61
CA GLY A 593 9.60 0.29 -12.60
C GLY A 593 9.57 -1.17 -12.13
N LYS A 594 9.07 -1.43 -10.92
CA LYS A 594 9.05 -2.77 -10.30
C LYS A 594 7.65 -3.34 -10.11
N SER A 595 6.61 -2.55 -10.37
CA SER A 595 5.22 -3.01 -10.32
C SER A 595 4.28 -2.09 -11.08
N ILE A 596 3.18 -2.64 -11.56
CA ILE A 596 2.01 -1.89 -12.02
C ILE A 596 0.84 -2.30 -11.14
N ASN A 597 0.20 -1.33 -10.50
CA ASN A 597 -0.74 -1.58 -9.42
C ASN A 597 -1.98 -0.68 -9.53
N GLY A 598 -3.16 -1.29 -9.53
CA GLY A 598 -4.45 -0.62 -9.68
C GLY A 598 -5.41 -0.88 -8.52
N GLY A 599 -6.31 0.07 -8.34
CA GLY A 599 -7.34 0.06 -7.31
C GLY A 599 -8.64 0.67 -7.82
N PHE A 600 -9.66 0.57 -6.98
CA PHE A 600 -10.97 1.13 -7.26
C PHE A 600 -11.56 1.80 -6.02
N GLY A 601 -12.54 2.65 -6.28
CA GLY A 601 -13.47 3.18 -5.30
C GLY A 601 -14.91 3.05 -5.80
N MET A 602 -15.84 2.62 -4.95
CA MET A 602 -17.24 2.44 -5.31
C MET A 602 -18.16 3.06 -4.25
N VAL A 603 -18.87 4.10 -4.64
CA VAL A 603 -19.81 4.81 -3.76
C VAL A 603 -21.14 4.07 -3.75
N LEU A 604 -21.59 3.72 -2.54
CA LEU A 604 -22.89 3.13 -2.27
C LEU A 604 -23.87 4.25 -1.91
N ASP A 605 -24.78 4.55 -2.84
CA ASP A 605 -25.80 5.60 -2.74
C ASP A 605 -27.20 5.04 -2.45
N GLY A 606 -27.33 3.71 -2.31
CA GLY A 606 -28.61 3.01 -2.10
C GLY A 606 -29.38 2.71 -3.39
N SER A 607 -28.92 3.16 -4.55
CA SER A 607 -29.63 2.96 -5.81
C SER A 607 -29.52 1.53 -6.35
N GLU A 608 -30.53 1.09 -7.11
CA GLU A 608 -30.48 -0.19 -7.83
C GLU A 608 -29.45 -0.18 -8.98
N ARG A 609 -29.10 1.00 -9.51
CA ARG A 609 -27.97 1.18 -10.45
C ARG A 609 -26.68 0.63 -9.83
N VAL A 610 -26.41 0.97 -8.58
CA VAL A 610 -25.23 0.49 -7.86
C VAL A 610 -25.30 -1.02 -7.65
N ASP A 611 -26.45 -1.61 -7.36
CA ASP A 611 -26.57 -3.08 -7.25
C ASP A 611 -26.19 -3.79 -8.55
N ALA A 612 -26.60 -3.26 -9.70
CA ALA A 612 -26.24 -3.82 -11.01
C ALA A 612 -24.74 -3.74 -11.28
N ILE A 613 -24.09 -2.65 -10.88
CA ILE A 613 -22.63 -2.48 -10.94
C ILE A 613 -21.96 -3.52 -10.02
N LEU A 614 -22.36 -3.61 -8.76
CA LEU A 614 -21.74 -4.49 -7.76
C LEU A 614 -21.77 -5.96 -8.19
N LYS A 615 -22.89 -6.43 -8.76
CA LYS A 615 -23.07 -7.82 -9.23
C LYS A 615 -22.11 -8.22 -10.36
N THR A 616 -21.58 -7.26 -11.11
CA THR A 616 -20.68 -7.55 -12.24
C THR A 616 -19.24 -7.11 -11.97
N ALA A 617 -19.04 -6.02 -11.24
CA ALA A 617 -17.75 -5.42 -10.96
C ALA A 617 -16.99 -6.17 -9.85
N MET A 618 -17.66 -6.60 -8.78
CA MET A 618 -17.01 -7.30 -7.66
C MET A 618 -16.44 -8.67 -8.07
N PRO A 619 -17.18 -9.53 -8.81
CA PRO A 619 -16.60 -10.77 -9.33
C PRO A 619 -15.44 -10.51 -10.29
N TRP A 620 -15.54 -9.52 -11.17
CA TRP A 620 -14.45 -9.18 -12.10
C TRP A 620 -13.16 -8.75 -11.39
N ASP A 621 -13.26 -7.85 -10.40
CA ASP A 621 -12.12 -7.32 -9.64
C ASP A 621 -11.33 -8.43 -8.93
N VAL A 622 -11.96 -9.57 -8.64
CA VAL A 622 -11.35 -10.73 -7.98
C VAL A 622 -10.96 -11.83 -8.96
N MET A 623 -11.92 -12.29 -9.77
CA MET A 623 -11.77 -13.50 -10.57
C MET A 623 -10.84 -13.31 -11.77
N GLY A 624 -10.60 -12.07 -12.22
CA GLY A 624 -9.56 -11.81 -13.23
C GLY A 624 -8.17 -12.25 -12.77
N GLY A 625 -7.82 -11.95 -11.52
CA GLY A 625 -6.55 -12.35 -10.91
C GLY A 625 -6.51 -13.84 -10.56
N VAL A 626 -7.60 -14.40 -10.04
CA VAL A 626 -7.71 -15.86 -9.79
C VAL A 626 -7.54 -16.63 -11.10
N ALA A 627 -8.19 -16.20 -12.18
CA ALA A 627 -8.07 -16.82 -13.51
C ALA A 627 -6.63 -16.76 -14.04
N ARG A 628 -5.95 -15.62 -13.89
CA ARG A 628 -4.53 -15.49 -14.28
C ARG A 628 -3.64 -16.43 -13.46
N ARG A 629 -3.84 -16.50 -12.14
CA ARG A 629 -3.08 -17.40 -11.25
C ARG A 629 -3.36 -18.87 -11.58
N ALA A 630 -4.60 -19.20 -11.92
CA ALA A 630 -4.98 -20.52 -12.39
C ALA A 630 -4.24 -20.86 -13.68
N TRP A 631 -4.21 -19.96 -14.67
CA TRP A 631 -3.45 -20.11 -15.91
C TRP A 631 -1.96 -20.35 -15.68
N ALA A 632 -1.37 -19.68 -14.69
CA ALA A 632 0.00 -19.90 -14.24
C ALA A 632 0.23 -21.23 -13.49
N ARG A 633 -0.81 -22.07 -13.39
CA ARG A 633 -0.85 -23.40 -12.76
C ARG A 633 -0.77 -23.38 -11.24
N ASN A 634 -1.30 -22.34 -10.59
CA ASN A 634 -1.50 -22.37 -9.15
C ASN A 634 -2.68 -23.28 -8.79
N GLU A 635 -2.43 -24.30 -7.97
CA GLU A 635 -3.38 -25.38 -7.65
C GLU A 635 -4.70 -24.86 -7.05
N ASN A 636 -4.59 -23.99 -6.05
CA ASN A 636 -5.75 -23.41 -5.36
C ASN A 636 -6.58 -22.51 -6.30
N SER A 637 -5.93 -21.79 -7.22
CA SER A 637 -6.63 -20.99 -8.22
C SER A 637 -7.30 -21.82 -9.30
N ILE A 638 -6.71 -22.95 -9.71
CA ILE A 638 -7.36 -23.90 -10.61
C ILE A 638 -8.64 -24.41 -9.96
N SER A 639 -8.57 -24.84 -8.69
CA SER A 639 -9.72 -25.33 -7.94
C SER A 639 -10.82 -24.25 -7.82
N THR A 640 -10.44 -23.03 -7.44
CA THR A 640 -11.37 -21.89 -7.34
C THR A 640 -12.00 -21.53 -8.71
N SER A 641 -11.23 -21.62 -9.79
CA SER A 641 -11.74 -21.34 -11.14
C SER A 641 -12.64 -22.46 -11.67
N ILE A 642 -12.43 -23.71 -11.27
CA ILE A 642 -13.35 -24.83 -11.55
C ILE A 642 -14.69 -24.58 -10.87
N GLU A 643 -14.68 -24.27 -9.56
CA GLU A 643 -15.89 -23.94 -8.80
C GLU A 643 -16.65 -22.78 -9.47
N TYR A 644 -15.93 -21.70 -9.82
CA TYR A 644 -16.52 -20.54 -10.48
C TYR A 644 -17.18 -20.88 -11.83
N ASN A 645 -16.53 -21.69 -12.67
CA ASN A 645 -17.08 -22.12 -13.96
C ASN A 645 -18.34 -22.99 -13.79
N ILE A 646 -18.41 -23.81 -12.73
CA ILE A 646 -19.58 -24.65 -12.45
C ILE A 646 -20.76 -23.78 -11.97
N GLU A 647 -20.50 -22.85 -11.05
CA GLU A 647 -21.51 -21.97 -10.46
C GLU A 647 -22.04 -20.93 -11.45
N ASN A 648 -21.20 -20.46 -12.39
CA ASN A 648 -21.53 -19.40 -13.36
C ASN A 648 -21.62 -19.90 -14.81
N LYS A 649 -21.89 -21.19 -15.02
CA LYS A 649 -21.85 -21.88 -16.33
C LYS A 649 -22.66 -21.22 -17.47
N ASP A 650 -23.67 -20.42 -17.13
CA ASP A 650 -24.59 -19.80 -18.09
C ASP A 650 -24.20 -18.35 -18.43
N THR A 651 -23.25 -17.76 -17.70
CA THR A 651 -22.84 -16.35 -17.88
C THR A 651 -21.34 -16.18 -18.11
N ASP A 652 -20.51 -16.93 -17.38
CA ASP A 652 -19.06 -16.73 -17.35
C ASP A 652 -18.31 -18.02 -17.70
N HIS A 653 -17.08 -17.87 -18.20
CA HIS A 653 -16.21 -19.00 -18.50
C HIS A 653 -14.73 -18.62 -18.43
N ILE A 654 -13.99 -19.29 -17.55
CA ILE A 654 -12.54 -19.17 -17.39
C ILE A 654 -11.84 -20.34 -18.08
N THR A 655 -10.83 -20.05 -18.89
CA THR A 655 -9.94 -21.07 -19.47
C THR A 655 -9.04 -21.67 -18.39
N LEU A 656 -9.11 -22.99 -18.18
CA LEU A 656 -8.28 -23.72 -17.21
C LEU A 656 -7.08 -24.39 -17.91
N PRO A 657 -5.86 -24.32 -17.36
CA PRO A 657 -4.72 -25.03 -17.96
C PRO A 657 -4.74 -26.52 -17.62
N PHE A 658 -4.20 -27.33 -18.53
CA PHE A 658 -3.81 -28.70 -18.21
C PHE A 658 -2.45 -28.73 -17.50
N ILE A 659 -2.28 -29.67 -16.57
CA ILE A 659 -1.01 -29.89 -15.88
C ILE A 659 -0.10 -30.82 -16.70
N PRO A 660 1.10 -30.37 -17.11
CA PRO A 660 2.00 -31.20 -17.90
C PRO A 660 2.64 -32.31 -17.05
N LYS A 661 3.02 -33.43 -17.68
CA LYS A 661 3.79 -34.50 -17.03
C LYS A 661 5.23 -34.04 -16.80
N GLU A 662 5.59 -33.74 -15.56
CA GLU A 662 6.89 -33.14 -15.22
C GLU A 662 8.10 -33.96 -15.69
N GLU A 663 8.09 -35.27 -15.47
CA GLU A 663 9.19 -36.18 -15.87
C GLU A 663 9.40 -36.23 -17.39
N LEU A 664 8.33 -36.07 -18.18
CA LEU A 664 8.44 -35.99 -19.63
C LEU A 664 9.20 -34.72 -20.04
N ILE A 665 8.88 -33.58 -19.41
CA ILE A 665 9.51 -32.29 -19.71
C ILE A 665 10.98 -32.29 -19.28
N LYS A 666 11.28 -32.70 -18.03
CA LYS A 666 12.67 -32.81 -17.53
C LYS A 666 13.52 -33.69 -18.44
N GLY A 667 13.01 -34.88 -18.79
CA GLY A 667 13.70 -35.79 -19.68
C GLY A 667 13.94 -35.24 -21.10
N LEU A 668 12.99 -34.46 -21.65
CA LEU A 668 13.17 -33.79 -22.95
C LEU A 668 14.25 -32.70 -22.89
N VAL A 669 14.21 -31.84 -21.87
CA VAL A 669 15.16 -30.75 -21.67
C VAL A 669 16.56 -31.30 -21.44
N GLU A 670 16.74 -32.26 -20.53
CA GLU A 670 18.04 -32.89 -20.29
C GLU A 670 18.66 -33.47 -21.57
N ARG A 671 17.86 -34.13 -22.42
CA ARG A 671 18.36 -34.67 -23.70
C ARG A 671 18.78 -33.57 -24.68
N ALA A 672 18.11 -32.42 -24.65
CA ALA A 672 18.43 -31.30 -25.52
C ALA A 672 19.72 -30.57 -25.08
N PHE A 673 19.95 -30.42 -23.77
CA PHE A 673 21.08 -29.70 -23.19
C PHE A 673 22.33 -30.57 -22.93
N LYS A 674 22.24 -31.90 -23.11
CA LYS A 674 23.41 -32.81 -23.11
C LYS A 674 24.16 -32.83 -24.46
N LYS A 675 23.60 -32.25 -25.51
CA LYS A 675 24.26 -32.02 -26.80
C LYS A 675 24.91 -30.65 -26.82
#